data_AF-A0A257ETL7-F1
#
_entry.id   AF-A0A257ETL7-F1
#
_cell.length_a   1.000
_cell.length_b   1.000
_cell.length_c   1.000
_cell.angle_alpha   90.00
_cell.angle_beta   90.00
_cell.angle_gamma   90.00
#
_symmetry.space_group_name_H-M   'P 1'
#
loop_
_entity.id
_entity.type
_entity.pdbx_description
1 polymer ?
#
loop_
_entity_poly.entity_id
_entity_poly.type
_entity_poly.pdbx_seq_one_letter_code
_entity_poly.pdbx_strand_id
1 'polypeptide(L)'
;AGADTLLGGLDADTLLGGSGADVLQGDGAAYTPPGSGFGSPGMVQQVNQVLTGDQTPPQMVVLPDGRVLHVWADSSSSVLQGRLYDAGGAPDSDQFALSGLWRVSGATGFDWDNLSVDVLTDGRVMLSYVRDTADGPNEPVMSILNPALQPGSPGFIALPNVEVQSNDNTAVESPPVTTVLQNGTVLFVWSENALLDDTPSMVLQGRIYDPATNTFLTADFRVGSVAIDGTDTADMPALTVTQLTGGNVVVGWARSNAETGLNEPVYTVLDQSGATVLATAEVEGSDTEAQATSWESPPILTALADGRWMAVWVNDGYSDDIPSMTLEGRLFNADGTPATGDFRIGTTAVDGSDLFDNDNVTVKEIAPGRVVVGYCETYATGGTTYPFFSIIDTTTGTPVVADVMIAQSPDHPWPGPPVIAALGSGYFVAVYANGDQYSGGATALNYRVFDSAGQPLTGEVTLTSAAAGSALSGAAFDWDSVAVIYNSTNNSFVVSWVGNSDGSGTGVYTSGPIAAPGGFIDTTNAALGGADSLDGGDGADTLSGGAGNDTLIGGLGADSLSGGTGNDSLVAAQGDSLDAGSGNDIIQLVDLAEAGAGSITVEGGDGFDTLQQGLLKVKGSLVISGDPATGHSGSMILTDGTVVNFSGIEAIVCFAHGTLITTPGGPRRVERLVPGDLVLTRDHGAQPVRWAGSRQVSGAELSAQPKHAPIRIPAGALGPGMPARDLTVSPQHRILVGNRIAARMFDAPEVLVPAKDLVGHHGIHVLRSDGGVVYHHLMFDRHEVIEAEGAAAESLFPGPEAFDSLPKAAVAAILTLFPALKGAHADAVYPPARPFQRGARVRHWLARSEQNHQPLLDRAAERVRSQRVG
;
A
#
# COMPACT_ATOMS: atom_id res chain seq x y z
N ALA A 1 -26.27 -9.77 -0.02
CA ALA A 1 -26.26 -8.84 -1.18
C ALA A 1 -25.63 -7.48 -0.85
N GLY A 2 -24.90 -7.37 0.25
CA GLY A 2 -23.97 -6.25 0.47
C GLY A 2 -22.56 -6.82 0.63
N ALA A 3 -21.56 -5.95 0.80
CA ALA A 3 -20.15 -6.32 0.82
C ALA A 3 -19.67 -6.53 2.27
N ASP A 4 -19.51 -7.77 2.68
CA ASP A 4 -19.08 -8.17 4.03
C ASP A 4 -17.55 -8.27 4.11
N THR A 5 -17.00 -8.13 5.32
CA THR A 5 -15.58 -8.36 5.61
C THR A 5 -15.45 -9.37 6.76
N LEU A 6 -14.82 -10.53 6.49
CA LEU A 6 -14.64 -11.61 7.46
C LEU A 6 -13.15 -11.84 7.72
N LEU A 7 -12.75 -11.76 9.00
CA LEU A 7 -11.36 -11.89 9.43
C LEU A 7 -11.20 -13.04 10.43
N GLY A 8 -10.32 -13.99 10.10
CA GLY A 8 -9.87 -15.05 11.00
C GLY A 8 -9.32 -14.53 12.34
N GLY A 9 -9.37 -15.34 13.39
CA GLY A 9 -9.05 -14.93 14.76
C GLY A 9 -7.65 -15.30 15.22
N LEU A 10 -7.48 -15.59 16.51
CA LEU A 10 -6.26 -16.22 17.07
C LEU A 10 -6.46 -17.71 17.39
N ASP A 11 -7.72 -18.14 17.44
CA ASP A 11 -8.16 -19.51 17.73
C ASP A 11 -8.92 -20.05 16.51
N ALA A 12 -9.61 -21.18 16.61
CA ALA A 12 -10.37 -21.74 15.49
C ALA A 12 -11.78 -21.14 15.44
N ASP A 13 -12.00 -20.25 14.49
CA ASP A 13 -13.21 -19.46 14.36
C ASP A 13 -14.14 -19.93 13.23
N THR A 14 -15.41 -19.55 13.33
CA THR A 14 -16.39 -19.80 12.26
C THR A 14 -17.24 -18.55 12.07
N LEU A 15 -17.04 -17.88 10.93
CA LEU A 15 -17.71 -16.64 10.56
C LEU A 15 -18.57 -16.86 9.31
N LEU A 16 -19.77 -16.29 9.33
CA LEU A 16 -20.76 -16.44 8.26
C LEU A 16 -21.30 -15.06 7.87
N GLY A 17 -21.11 -14.70 6.62
CA GLY A 17 -21.62 -13.47 5.99
C GLY A 17 -23.15 -13.41 6.02
N GLY A 18 -23.66 -12.18 5.99
CA GLY A 18 -25.03 -11.83 6.28
C GLY A 18 -25.73 -11.11 5.14
N SER A 19 -26.80 -10.38 5.49
CA SER A 19 -27.43 -9.43 4.57
C SER A 19 -27.07 -8.02 5.04
N GLY A 20 -26.00 -7.45 4.52
CA GLY A 20 -25.48 -6.17 4.99
C GLY A 20 -24.12 -5.86 4.40
N ALA A 21 -23.46 -4.86 4.96
CA ALA A 21 -22.01 -4.68 4.83
C ALA A 21 -21.44 -4.89 6.23
N ASP A 22 -21.45 -6.15 6.65
CA ASP A 22 -21.12 -6.61 8.00
C ASP A 22 -19.60 -6.83 8.13
N VAL A 23 -19.05 -6.56 9.30
CA VAL A 23 -17.65 -6.88 9.64
C VAL A 23 -17.65 -7.90 10.77
N LEU A 24 -17.07 -9.07 10.55
CA LEU A 24 -17.04 -10.20 11.48
C LEU A 24 -15.59 -10.61 11.80
N GLN A 25 -15.29 -10.87 13.08
CA GLN A 25 -13.95 -11.24 13.58
C GLN A 25 -14.01 -12.32 14.69
N GLY A 26 -13.05 -13.24 14.69
CA GLY A 26 -12.89 -14.37 15.62
C GLY A 26 -12.48 -14.06 17.08
N ASP A 27 -12.60 -15.03 18.00
CA ASP A 27 -12.56 -14.82 19.47
C ASP A 27 -11.17 -14.89 20.14
N GLY A 28 -10.55 -13.73 20.42
CA GLY A 28 -9.35 -13.68 21.27
C GLY A 28 -8.97 -12.29 21.74
N ALA A 29 -9.02 -12.04 23.05
CA ALA A 29 -8.86 -10.72 23.66
C ALA A 29 -7.56 -9.97 23.29
N ALA A 30 -7.76 -8.71 22.83
CA ALA A 30 -6.77 -7.63 22.70
C ALA A 30 -5.56 -7.92 21.80
N TYR A 31 -5.83 -8.17 20.53
CA TYR A 31 -5.02 -7.67 19.42
C TYR A 31 -5.86 -6.66 18.64
N THR A 32 -5.41 -5.41 18.53
CA THR A 32 -6.00 -4.37 17.64
C THR A 32 -4.96 -4.09 16.56
N PRO A 33 -5.08 -4.67 15.35
CA PRO A 33 -5.70 -3.99 14.18
C PRO A 33 -6.30 -4.98 13.13
N PRO A 34 -7.01 -4.59 12.04
CA PRO A 34 -7.53 -3.29 11.58
C PRO A 34 -9.05 -3.14 11.85
N GLY A 35 -9.49 -1.96 12.31
CA GLY A 35 -10.88 -1.71 12.74
C GLY A 35 -11.01 -0.90 14.04
N SER A 36 -9.91 -0.58 14.72
CA SER A 36 -9.90 0.35 15.86
C SER A 36 -9.60 1.80 15.48
N GLY A 37 -9.61 2.15 14.19
CA GLY A 37 -9.04 3.39 13.64
C GLY A 37 -10.03 4.41 13.09
N PHE A 38 -11.16 3.99 12.51
CA PHE A 38 -12.14 4.95 11.98
C PHE A 38 -12.92 5.60 13.12
N GLY A 39 -12.87 6.93 13.24
CA GLY A 39 -13.41 7.64 14.40
C GLY A 39 -12.60 7.42 15.70
N SER A 40 -11.36 6.93 15.59
CA SER A 40 -10.43 6.75 16.72
C SER A 40 -9.57 7.99 16.97
N PRO A 41 -9.13 8.26 18.20
CA PRO A 41 -8.16 9.33 18.50
C PRO A 41 -6.80 9.22 17.79
N GLY A 42 -6.56 8.12 17.05
CA GLY A 42 -5.24 7.80 16.51
C GLY A 42 -4.26 7.32 17.59
N MET A 43 -3.02 7.09 17.20
CA MET A 43 -1.89 6.83 18.08
C MET A 43 -1.03 8.08 18.21
N VAL A 44 -1.43 9.00 19.09
CA VAL A 44 -0.66 10.22 19.36
C VAL A 44 0.76 9.87 19.80
N GLN A 45 1.74 10.33 19.04
CA GLN A 45 3.15 10.04 19.22
C GLN A 45 3.98 11.31 19.07
N GLN A 46 5.06 11.39 19.85
CA GLN A 46 6.04 12.47 19.70
C GLN A 46 7.00 12.17 18.55
N VAL A 47 7.10 13.09 17.61
CA VAL A 47 7.92 13.02 16.39
C VAL A 47 9.37 13.39 16.69
N ASN A 48 9.61 14.51 17.38
CA ASN A 48 10.96 14.90 17.77
C ASN A 48 11.48 14.05 18.94
N GLN A 49 12.74 13.64 18.87
CA GLN A 49 13.47 12.99 19.95
C GLN A 49 14.31 14.00 20.76
N VAL A 50 14.63 15.16 20.18
CA VAL A 50 15.25 16.29 20.86
C VAL A 50 14.15 17.16 21.46
N LEU A 51 14.08 17.20 22.79
CA LEU A 51 12.97 17.81 23.54
C LEU A 51 13.23 19.26 23.99
N THR A 52 14.40 19.81 23.66
CA THR A 52 14.79 21.16 24.10
C THR A 52 14.67 22.16 22.96
N GLY A 53 14.23 23.37 23.29
CA GLY A 53 13.99 24.43 22.31
C GLY A 53 12.64 24.29 21.63
N ASP A 54 12.10 25.39 21.13
CA ASP A 54 10.82 25.38 20.46
C ASP A 54 10.98 24.80 19.05
N GLN A 55 9.98 24.08 18.58
CA GLN A 55 9.94 23.40 17.29
C GLN A 55 8.83 24.01 16.45
N THR A 56 9.02 24.07 15.13
CA THR A 56 7.93 24.40 14.23
C THR A 56 6.98 23.20 14.07
N PRO A 57 5.71 23.45 13.69
CA PRO A 57 4.87 22.42 13.10
C PRO A 57 5.60 21.71 11.96
N PRO A 58 5.36 20.39 11.78
CA PRO A 58 5.99 19.63 10.72
C PRO A 58 5.11 19.66 9.46
N GLN A 59 5.76 19.92 8.34
CA GLN A 59 5.20 19.63 7.03
C GLN A 59 5.31 18.14 6.73
N MET A 60 4.30 17.59 6.06
CA MET A 60 4.18 16.15 5.80
C MET A 60 4.05 15.86 4.31
N VAL A 61 4.68 14.77 3.88
CA VAL A 61 4.41 14.16 2.57
C VAL A 61 4.24 12.65 2.67
N VAL A 62 3.31 12.11 1.89
CA VAL A 62 3.14 10.67 1.67
C VAL A 62 4.02 10.26 0.49
N LEU A 63 4.96 9.35 0.75
CA LEU A 63 5.84 8.78 -0.27
C LEU A 63 5.09 7.75 -1.11
N PRO A 64 5.56 7.44 -2.34
CA PRO A 64 4.90 6.46 -3.21
C PRO A 64 4.76 5.05 -2.62
N ASP A 65 5.58 4.69 -1.64
CA ASP A 65 5.54 3.43 -0.90
C ASP A 65 4.65 3.47 0.35
N GLY A 66 3.91 4.57 0.55
CA GLY A 66 2.98 4.76 1.67
C GLY A 66 3.62 5.25 2.96
N ARG A 67 4.95 5.39 3.02
CA ARG A 67 5.63 6.01 4.18
C ARG A 67 5.29 7.50 4.28
N VAL A 68 5.35 8.04 5.49
CA VAL A 68 5.12 9.47 5.75
C VAL A 68 6.40 10.11 6.25
N LEU A 69 6.87 11.14 5.54
CA LEU A 69 7.99 11.98 5.95
C LEU A 69 7.47 13.23 6.66
N HIS A 70 7.88 13.43 7.91
CA HIS A 70 7.71 14.69 8.62
C HIS A 70 9.00 15.52 8.51
N VAL A 71 8.88 16.80 8.19
CA VAL A 71 9.99 17.78 8.16
C VAL A 71 9.58 19.02 8.95
N TRP A 72 10.43 19.47 9.87
CA TRP A 72 10.18 20.66 10.68
C TRP A 72 11.49 21.41 10.95
N ALA A 73 11.44 22.59 11.55
CA ALA A 73 12.61 23.33 11.99
C ALA A 73 12.72 23.36 13.52
N ASP A 74 13.95 23.24 14.02
CA ASP A 74 14.28 23.61 15.39
C ASP A 74 14.43 25.13 15.45
N SER A 75 13.53 25.83 16.14
CA SER A 75 13.49 27.30 16.16
C SER A 75 14.72 27.92 16.81
N SER A 76 15.43 27.17 17.66
CA SER A 76 16.63 27.65 18.34
C SER A 76 17.86 27.65 17.43
N SER A 77 17.89 26.75 16.45
CA SER A 77 19.03 26.56 15.55
C SER A 77 18.72 26.91 14.09
N SER A 78 17.44 27.06 13.75
CA SER A 78 16.92 27.21 12.38
C SER A 78 17.30 26.04 11.45
N VAL A 79 17.69 24.90 12.02
CA VAL A 79 18.09 23.71 11.25
C VAL A 79 16.87 22.83 11.03
N LEU A 80 16.62 22.49 9.76
CA LEU A 80 15.60 21.52 9.41
C LEU A 80 15.91 20.13 10.00
N GLN A 81 14.88 19.49 10.49
CA GLN A 81 14.84 18.16 11.08
C GLN A 81 13.88 17.31 10.26
N GLY A 82 14.04 15.99 10.32
CA GLY A 82 13.09 15.08 9.73
C GLY A 82 12.98 13.76 10.46
N ARG A 83 11.88 13.05 10.20
CA ARG A 83 11.63 11.69 10.66
C ARG A 83 10.67 10.96 9.72
N LEU A 84 11.00 9.70 9.41
CA LEU A 84 10.18 8.83 8.58
C LEU A 84 9.35 7.89 9.44
N TYR A 85 8.10 7.68 9.02
CA TYR A 85 7.19 6.68 9.55
C TYR A 85 6.77 5.75 8.43
N ASP A 86 6.61 4.47 8.75
CA ASP A 86 6.03 3.51 7.83
C ASP A 86 4.52 3.78 7.62
N ALA A 87 3.92 3.09 6.66
CA ALA A 87 2.49 3.22 6.39
C ALA A 87 1.61 2.83 7.60
N GLY A 88 2.11 1.99 8.51
CA GLY A 88 1.43 1.61 9.75
C GLY A 88 1.59 2.64 10.88
N GLY A 89 2.39 3.68 10.69
CA GLY A 89 2.67 4.70 11.69
C GLY A 89 3.72 4.32 12.71
N ALA A 90 4.52 3.27 12.47
CA ALA A 90 5.71 2.99 13.26
C ALA A 90 6.89 3.81 12.73
N PRO A 91 7.80 4.28 13.60
CA PRO A 91 9.00 4.99 13.15
C PRO A 91 9.88 4.11 12.24
N ASP A 92 10.05 4.53 10.99
CA ASP A 92 10.97 3.92 10.02
C ASP A 92 12.39 4.51 10.15
N SER A 93 12.52 5.67 10.82
CA SER A 93 13.80 6.26 11.20
C SER A 93 13.80 6.88 12.61
N ASP A 94 15.00 7.07 13.15
CA ASP A 94 15.23 8.07 14.21
C ASP A 94 15.08 9.49 13.67
N GLN A 95 15.00 10.50 14.55
CA GLN A 95 15.10 11.90 14.15
C GLN A 95 16.47 12.13 13.50
N PHE A 96 16.50 12.81 12.36
CA PHE A 96 17.73 13.22 11.69
C PHE A 96 17.74 14.73 11.43
N ALA A 97 18.90 15.34 11.64
CA ALA A 97 19.12 16.73 11.30
C ALA A 97 19.60 16.87 9.85
N LEU A 98 19.02 17.81 9.11
CA LEU A 98 19.43 18.18 7.76
C LEU A 98 20.55 19.24 7.79
N SER A 99 21.55 19.06 8.65
CA SER A 99 22.60 20.05 8.91
C SER A 99 23.52 20.36 7.72
N GLY A 100 23.39 19.63 6.61
CA GLY A 100 24.07 19.94 5.35
C GLY A 100 23.34 21.00 4.51
N LEU A 101 22.12 21.38 4.90
CA LEU A 101 21.32 22.39 4.24
C LEU A 101 21.51 23.77 4.89
N TRP A 102 21.25 24.84 4.14
CA TRP A 102 21.12 26.18 4.69
C TRP A 102 19.95 26.24 5.67
N ARG A 103 20.12 27.00 6.74
CA ARG A 103 19.09 27.21 7.75
C ARG A 103 17.88 27.90 7.16
N VAL A 104 16.70 27.57 7.67
CA VAL A 104 15.46 28.25 7.33
C VAL A 104 15.35 29.55 8.13
N SER A 105 14.96 30.63 7.49
CA SER A 105 14.83 31.93 8.15
C SER A 105 13.83 31.85 9.29
N GLY A 106 14.20 32.32 10.48
CA GLY A 106 13.26 32.47 11.60
C GLY A 106 12.51 33.79 11.61
N ALA A 107 12.64 34.62 10.57
CA ALA A 107 12.06 35.95 10.55
C ALA A 107 10.52 35.88 10.46
N THR A 108 9.82 36.20 11.54
CA THR A 108 8.35 36.29 11.65
C THR A 108 7.74 37.47 10.89
N GLY A 109 8.43 37.98 9.88
CA GLY A 109 7.94 39.08 9.04
C GLY A 109 7.41 38.59 7.70
N PHE A 110 7.49 37.29 7.43
CA PHE A 110 6.84 36.68 6.28
C PHE A 110 5.50 36.15 6.75
N ASP A 111 4.47 36.47 5.99
CA ASP A 111 3.06 36.13 6.23
C ASP A 111 2.63 34.87 5.44
N TRP A 112 3.60 34.04 5.06
CA TRP A 112 3.45 32.95 4.09
C TRP A 112 4.11 31.72 4.68
N ASP A 113 3.67 30.50 4.39
CA ASP A 113 4.39 29.28 4.76
C ASP A 113 5.89 29.28 4.38
N ASN A 114 6.80 29.12 5.36
CA ASN A 114 8.26 29.23 5.09
C ASN A 114 8.82 28.00 4.46
N LEU A 115 8.16 26.87 4.67
CA LEU A 115 8.68 25.56 4.37
C LEU A 115 7.63 24.84 3.57
N SER A 116 7.95 24.58 2.32
CA SER A 116 7.17 23.67 1.49
C SER A 116 7.95 22.38 1.27
N VAL A 117 7.21 21.26 1.28
CA VAL A 117 7.72 19.91 1.13
C VAL A 117 6.88 19.20 0.08
N ASP A 118 7.49 18.87 -1.05
CA ASP A 118 6.79 18.31 -2.22
C ASP A 118 7.39 16.98 -2.66
N VAL A 119 6.53 16.04 -3.07
CA VAL A 119 6.97 14.78 -3.68
C VAL A 119 7.15 14.98 -5.18
N LEU A 120 8.35 14.71 -5.68
CA LEU A 120 8.67 14.69 -7.10
C LEU A 120 8.14 13.42 -7.76
N THR A 121 7.93 13.46 -9.07
CA THR A 121 7.39 12.33 -9.86
C THR A 121 8.22 11.05 -9.80
N ASP A 122 9.50 11.13 -9.40
CA ASP A 122 10.40 9.99 -9.23
C ASP A 122 10.49 9.50 -7.76
N GLY A 123 9.67 10.04 -6.86
CA GLY A 123 9.62 9.68 -5.43
C GLY A 123 10.66 10.37 -4.56
N ARG A 124 11.52 11.25 -5.12
CA ARG A 124 12.33 12.17 -4.33
C ARG A 124 11.46 13.25 -3.69
N VAL A 125 11.98 13.93 -2.68
CA VAL A 125 11.27 15.01 -1.97
C VAL A 125 12.01 16.30 -2.15
N MET A 126 11.33 17.35 -2.58
CA MET A 126 11.86 18.70 -2.63
C MET A 126 11.49 19.46 -1.35
N LEU A 127 12.45 20.22 -0.84
CA LEU A 127 12.25 21.21 0.22
C LEU A 127 12.46 22.57 -0.40
N SER A 128 11.59 23.53 -0.14
CA SER A 128 11.78 24.92 -0.55
C SER A 128 11.40 25.89 0.57
N TYR A 129 12.23 26.92 0.77
CA TYR A 129 12.10 27.83 1.90
C TYR A 129 12.92 29.11 1.70
N VAL A 130 12.79 30.10 2.60
CA VAL A 130 13.69 31.26 2.65
C VAL A 130 14.91 30.95 3.51
N ARG A 131 16.12 31.13 2.99
CA ARG A 131 17.35 30.91 3.77
C ARG A 131 17.52 31.95 4.88
N ASP A 132 18.10 31.53 5.99
CA ASP A 132 18.40 32.40 7.12
C ASP A 132 19.61 33.31 6.86
N THR A 133 19.59 34.49 7.50
CA THR A 133 20.67 35.49 7.43
C THR A 133 22.05 34.99 7.87
N ALA A 134 22.10 33.93 8.68
CA ALA A 134 23.35 33.27 9.07
C ALA A 134 24.05 32.57 7.89
N ASP A 135 23.31 32.16 6.87
CA ASP A 135 23.81 31.42 5.71
C ASP A 135 23.81 32.24 4.41
N GLY A 136 23.17 33.41 4.39
CA GLY A 136 23.18 34.38 3.29
C GLY A 136 22.00 35.36 3.38
N PRO A 137 21.81 36.31 2.45
CA PRO A 137 20.60 37.11 2.35
C PRO A 137 19.31 36.27 2.35
N ASN A 138 18.17 36.83 2.74
CA ASN A 138 16.91 36.09 2.87
C ASN A 138 16.29 35.73 1.51
N GLU A 139 16.80 34.66 0.90
CA GLU A 139 16.45 34.26 -0.46
C GLU A 139 15.63 32.97 -0.55
N PRO A 140 14.79 32.81 -1.58
CA PRO A 140 14.14 31.54 -1.87
C PRO A 140 15.18 30.52 -2.32
N VAL A 141 15.20 29.39 -1.62
CA VAL A 141 16.12 28.28 -1.87
C VAL A 141 15.37 26.97 -1.96
N MET A 142 16.02 25.96 -2.54
CA MET A 142 15.53 24.59 -2.55
C MET A 142 16.63 23.57 -2.26
N SER A 143 16.21 22.37 -1.89
CA SER A 143 17.04 21.16 -1.77
C SER A 143 16.21 19.92 -2.12
N ILE A 144 16.86 18.83 -2.53
CA ILE A 144 16.19 17.56 -2.86
C ILE A 144 16.73 16.44 -1.99
N LEU A 145 15.83 15.72 -1.34
CA LEU A 145 16.06 14.50 -0.59
C LEU A 145 15.70 13.26 -1.41
N ASN A 146 16.39 12.14 -1.16
CA ASN A 146 16.07 10.82 -1.67
C ASN A 146 15.68 9.88 -0.52
N PRO A 147 14.38 9.80 -0.18
CA PRO A 147 13.91 9.01 0.96
C PRO A 147 13.93 7.49 0.72
N ALA A 148 14.27 7.02 -0.49
CA ALA A 148 14.55 5.61 -0.73
C ALA A 148 15.88 5.16 -0.09
N LEU A 149 16.72 6.11 0.32
CA LEU A 149 17.95 5.87 1.05
C LEU A 149 17.75 6.16 2.54
N GLN A 150 18.53 5.49 3.39
CA GLN A 150 18.50 5.73 4.83
C GLN A 150 19.02 7.13 5.16
N PRO A 151 18.36 7.88 6.08
CA PRO A 151 18.85 9.20 6.51
C PRO A 151 20.32 9.17 6.95
N GLY A 152 21.08 10.19 6.54
CA GLY A 152 22.51 10.30 6.81
C GLY A 152 23.42 9.45 5.90
N SER A 153 22.87 8.57 5.06
CA SER A 153 23.67 7.84 4.06
C SER A 153 24.08 8.76 2.89
N PRO A 154 25.22 8.47 2.21
CA PRO A 154 25.62 9.23 1.03
C PRO A 154 24.53 9.22 -0.05
N GLY A 155 24.11 10.40 -0.49
CA GLY A 155 23.05 10.57 -1.49
C GLY A 155 21.64 10.73 -0.94
N PHE A 156 21.43 10.64 0.39
CA PHE A 156 20.14 10.97 1.00
C PHE A 156 19.77 12.44 0.74
N ILE A 157 20.69 13.37 0.97
CA ILE A 157 20.59 14.72 0.39
C ILE A 157 21.10 14.60 -1.04
N ALA A 158 20.18 14.48 -1.99
CA ALA A 158 20.47 14.27 -3.39
C ALA A 158 20.97 15.56 -4.07
N LEU A 159 20.43 16.71 -3.65
CA LEU A 159 20.85 18.03 -4.12
C LEU A 159 20.72 19.05 -2.98
N PRO A 160 21.82 19.59 -2.43
CA PRO A 160 21.78 20.61 -1.39
C PRO A 160 21.79 22.03 -1.96
N ASN A 161 21.09 22.95 -1.30
CA ASN A 161 21.35 24.39 -1.28
C ASN A 161 21.42 25.07 -2.66
N VAL A 162 20.29 25.05 -3.38
CA VAL A 162 20.17 25.75 -4.65
C VAL A 162 19.32 26.99 -4.45
N GLU A 163 19.87 28.16 -4.79
CA GLU A 163 19.12 29.41 -4.86
C GLU A 163 18.14 29.37 -6.03
N VAL A 164 16.87 29.71 -5.77
CA VAL A 164 15.80 29.65 -6.78
C VAL A 164 15.94 30.81 -7.74
N GLN A 165 16.26 32.00 -7.27
CA GLN A 165 16.43 33.15 -8.14
C GLN A 165 17.82 33.20 -8.79
N SER A 166 17.95 33.96 -9.88
CA SER A 166 19.21 34.07 -10.64
C SER A 166 19.85 35.45 -10.61
N ASN A 167 19.07 36.50 -10.39
CA ASN A 167 19.54 37.89 -10.36
C ASN A 167 19.03 38.60 -9.10
N ASP A 168 19.71 38.39 -7.98
CA ASP A 168 19.45 39.11 -6.74
C ASP A 168 19.87 40.59 -6.87
N ASN A 169 18.91 41.50 -6.73
CA ASN A 169 19.18 42.93 -6.50
C ASN A 169 18.34 43.52 -5.36
N THR A 170 17.61 42.67 -4.64
CA THR A 170 16.67 43.03 -3.57
C THR A 170 17.27 42.57 -2.24
N ALA A 171 16.61 42.90 -1.12
CA ALA A 171 17.19 42.63 0.20
C ALA A 171 16.50 41.48 0.92
N VAL A 172 15.23 41.21 0.58
CA VAL A 172 14.37 40.22 1.22
C VAL A 172 13.25 39.82 0.25
N GLU A 173 13.08 38.51 0.10
CA GLU A 173 12.16 37.85 -0.82
C GLU A 173 11.23 36.93 -0.02
N SER A 174 10.04 36.67 -0.55
CA SER A 174 9.08 35.78 0.13
C SER A 174 9.50 34.31 0.01
N PRO A 175 8.98 33.44 0.88
CA PRO A 175 9.00 32.00 0.62
C PRO A 175 8.41 31.69 -0.77
N PRO A 176 9.02 30.77 -1.54
CA PRO A 176 8.48 30.40 -2.83
C PRO A 176 7.31 29.43 -2.65
N VAL A 177 6.19 29.71 -3.31
CA VAL A 177 5.14 28.72 -3.55
C VAL A 177 5.63 27.77 -4.63
N THR A 178 5.76 26.49 -4.27
CA THR A 178 6.29 25.44 -5.13
C THR A 178 5.15 24.61 -5.71
N THR A 179 5.23 24.26 -7.00
CA THR A 179 4.25 23.39 -7.66
C THR A 179 4.95 22.40 -8.57
N VAL A 180 4.89 21.11 -8.21
CA VAL A 180 5.33 20.01 -9.08
C VAL A 180 4.34 19.85 -10.22
N LEU A 181 4.77 20.17 -11.44
CA LEU A 181 3.93 20.13 -12.63
C LEU A 181 3.77 18.70 -13.17
N GLN A 182 2.65 18.41 -13.83
CA GLN A 182 2.31 17.13 -14.47
C GLN A 182 3.37 16.61 -15.45
N ASN A 183 4.19 17.50 -16.02
CA ASN A 183 5.29 17.14 -16.92
C ASN A 183 6.58 16.75 -16.17
N GLY A 184 6.57 16.75 -14.83
CA GLY A 184 7.70 16.42 -13.96
C GLY A 184 8.64 17.58 -13.63
N THR A 185 8.44 18.76 -14.22
CA THR A 185 9.18 19.99 -13.85
C THR A 185 8.53 20.67 -12.65
N VAL A 186 9.21 21.66 -12.08
CA VAL A 186 8.72 22.38 -10.90
C VAL A 186 8.71 23.87 -11.17
N LEU A 187 7.56 24.50 -10.92
CA LEU A 187 7.41 25.95 -10.92
C LEU A 187 7.60 26.46 -9.49
N PHE A 188 8.43 27.49 -9.36
CA PHE A 188 8.51 28.33 -8.16
C PHE A 188 7.90 29.68 -8.47
N VAL A 189 7.10 30.22 -7.56
CA VAL A 189 6.59 31.60 -7.61
C VAL A 189 6.88 32.28 -6.27
N TRP A 190 7.47 33.47 -6.30
CA TRP A 190 7.80 34.24 -5.09
C TRP A 190 7.57 35.74 -5.32
N SER A 191 7.53 36.52 -4.24
CA SER A 191 7.49 37.98 -4.27
C SER A 191 8.89 38.56 -4.01
N GLU A 192 9.31 39.50 -4.86
CA GLU A 192 10.45 40.38 -4.58
C GLU A 192 10.07 41.44 -3.54
N ASN A 193 11.01 41.85 -2.68
CA ASN A 193 10.78 42.89 -1.66
C ASN A 193 9.66 42.55 -0.68
N ALA A 194 9.57 41.30 -0.23
CA ALA A 194 8.43 40.76 0.49
C ALA A 194 8.11 41.42 1.85
N LEU A 195 9.03 42.21 2.41
CA LEU A 195 8.79 42.98 3.66
C LEU A 195 8.35 44.43 3.40
N LEU A 196 8.22 44.86 2.15
CA LEU A 196 7.87 46.24 1.78
C LEU A 196 6.39 46.33 1.40
N ASP A 197 5.54 46.22 2.42
CA ASP A 197 4.09 46.31 2.26
C ASP A 197 3.63 47.57 1.52
N ASP A 198 2.54 47.46 0.76
CA ASP A 198 1.94 48.53 -0.04
C ASP A 198 2.92 49.23 -1.00
N THR A 199 3.75 48.46 -1.72
CA THR A 199 4.67 49.02 -2.72
C THR A 199 4.52 48.42 -4.11
N PRO A 200 4.58 49.24 -5.20
CA PRO A 200 4.58 48.72 -6.58
C PRO A 200 5.82 47.86 -6.93
N SER A 201 6.80 47.80 -6.03
CA SER A 201 7.99 46.97 -6.14
C SER A 201 7.81 45.54 -5.61
N MET A 202 6.70 45.23 -4.93
CA MET A 202 6.36 43.86 -4.52
C MET A 202 5.82 43.09 -5.71
N VAL A 203 6.71 42.47 -6.47
CA VAL A 203 6.35 41.87 -7.76
C VAL A 203 6.55 40.37 -7.73
N LEU A 204 5.58 39.64 -8.28
CA LEU A 204 5.69 38.19 -8.37
C LEU A 204 6.65 37.78 -9.49
N GLN A 205 7.59 36.91 -9.16
CA GLN A 205 8.52 36.28 -10.08
C GLN A 205 8.28 34.78 -10.14
N GLY A 206 8.66 34.18 -11.26
CA GLY A 206 8.55 32.76 -11.50
C GLY A 206 9.82 32.17 -12.10
N ARG A 207 10.07 30.89 -11.81
CA ARG A 207 11.15 30.13 -12.44
C ARG A 207 10.83 28.64 -12.50
N ILE A 208 11.26 27.98 -13.57
CA ILE A 208 10.97 26.56 -13.79
C ILE A 208 12.26 25.74 -13.70
N TYR A 209 12.20 24.67 -12.92
CA TYR A 209 13.29 23.74 -12.67
C TYR A 209 12.97 22.34 -13.19
N ASP A 210 13.97 21.67 -13.75
CA ASP A 210 13.91 20.26 -14.14
C ASP A 210 14.70 19.39 -13.16
N PRO A 211 14.03 18.61 -12.29
CA PRO A 211 14.68 17.70 -11.36
C PRO A 211 15.41 16.53 -12.03
N ALA A 212 15.12 16.19 -13.28
CA ALA A 212 15.77 15.09 -13.99
C ALA A 212 17.17 15.50 -14.48
N THR A 213 17.35 16.76 -14.87
CA THR A 213 18.65 17.30 -15.33
C THR A 213 19.36 18.13 -14.27
N ASN A 214 18.69 18.45 -13.17
CA ASN A 214 19.11 19.38 -12.13
C ASN A 214 19.45 20.78 -12.66
N THR A 215 18.58 21.34 -13.50
CA THR A 215 18.80 22.66 -14.12
C THR A 215 17.52 23.49 -14.17
N PHE A 216 17.64 24.80 -13.99
CA PHE A 216 16.57 25.73 -14.34
C PHE A 216 16.40 25.82 -15.86
N LEU A 217 15.18 25.63 -16.34
CA LEU A 217 14.80 25.70 -17.75
C LEU A 217 14.55 27.14 -18.20
N THR A 218 14.22 28.03 -17.28
CA THR A 218 13.95 29.44 -17.54
C THR A 218 14.90 30.35 -16.77
N ALA A 219 15.06 31.58 -17.28
CA ALA A 219 15.43 32.71 -16.44
C ALA A 219 14.25 33.10 -15.53
N ASP A 220 14.50 33.99 -14.57
CA ASP A 220 13.45 34.60 -13.76
C ASP A 220 12.49 35.35 -14.71
N PHE A 221 11.19 35.14 -14.55
CA PHE A 221 10.16 35.78 -15.36
C PHE A 221 9.07 36.39 -14.48
N ARG A 222 8.56 37.54 -14.91
CA ARG A 222 7.50 38.23 -14.20
C ARG A 222 6.19 37.43 -14.28
N VAL A 223 5.54 37.24 -13.13
CA VAL A 223 4.20 36.68 -13.01
C VAL A 223 3.22 37.83 -12.79
N GLY A 224 2.19 37.89 -13.65
CA GLY A 224 1.20 38.97 -13.62
C GLY A 224 1.77 40.35 -13.99
N SER A 225 0.92 41.37 -13.89
CA SER A 225 1.26 42.75 -14.24
C SER A 225 1.07 43.77 -13.11
N VAL A 226 0.58 43.34 -11.95
CA VAL A 226 0.38 44.20 -10.77
C VAL A 226 1.22 43.69 -9.60
N ALA A 227 1.46 44.55 -8.62
CA ALA A 227 2.12 44.18 -7.38
C ALA A 227 1.20 43.35 -6.47
N ILE A 228 1.80 42.49 -5.66
CA ILE A 228 1.13 41.72 -4.61
C ILE A 228 1.10 42.52 -3.31
N ASP A 229 0.02 42.38 -2.56
CA ASP A 229 -0.11 42.93 -1.22
C ASP A 229 0.55 42.05 -0.16
N GLY A 230 1.20 42.65 0.83
CA GLY A 230 1.98 41.93 1.84
C GLY A 230 1.38 41.95 3.24
N THR A 231 0.10 42.32 3.40
CA THR A 231 -0.55 42.58 4.70
C THR A 231 -1.13 41.34 5.39
N ASP A 232 -1.13 41.40 6.73
CA ASP A 232 -1.28 40.33 7.73
C ASP A 232 -2.67 40.24 8.39
N THR A 233 -3.69 40.97 7.92
CA THR A 233 -4.93 41.10 8.70
C THR A 233 -6.02 40.09 8.37
N ALA A 234 -5.81 39.27 7.34
CA ALA A 234 -6.81 38.36 6.81
C ALA A 234 -6.21 36.96 6.67
N ASP A 235 -5.77 36.34 7.78
CA ASP A 235 -5.13 35.01 7.96
C ASP A 235 -5.43 33.99 6.83
N MET A 236 -4.88 34.23 5.62
CA MET A 236 -5.16 33.57 4.33
C MET A 236 -3.84 33.50 3.56
N PRO A 237 -3.67 32.52 2.65
CA PRO A 237 -2.50 32.49 1.79
C PRO A 237 -2.43 33.72 0.87
N ALA A 238 -1.47 34.60 1.11
CA ALA A 238 -1.22 35.79 0.28
C ALA A 238 -0.98 35.48 -1.21
N LEU A 239 -0.42 34.29 -1.50
CA LEU A 239 -0.16 33.78 -2.84
C LEU A 239 -0.64 32.33 -2.97
N THR A 240 -1.53 32.04 -3.91
CA THR A 240 -1.92 30.66 -4.26
C THR A 240 -1.51 30.31 -5.69
N VAL A 241 -0.94 29.12 -5.88
CA VAL A 241 -0.59 28.56 -7.20
C VAL A 241 -1.21 27.18 -7.35
N THR A 242 -1.94 26.93 -8.44
CA THR A 242 -2.52 25.60 -8.70
C THR A 242 -2.40 25.21 -10.17
N GLN A 243 -2.02 23.96 -10.44
CA GLN A 243 -2.03 23.42 -11.79
C GLN A 243 -3.37 22.75 -12.11
N LEU A 244 -3.94 23.10 -13.26
CA LEU A 244 -5.19 22.57 -13.77
C LEU A 244 -5.00 21.22 -14.49
N THR A 245 -6.09 20.44 -14.54
CA THR A 245 -6.20 19.31 -15.47
C THR A 245 -6.04 19.83 -16.91
N GLY A 246 -5.00 19.40 -17.61
CA GLY A 246 -4.63 19.92 -18.94
C GLY A 246 -3.37 20.78 -18.97
N GLY A 247 -2.79 21.11 -17.81
CA GLY A 247 -1.42 21.61 -17.68
C GLY A 247 -1.27 23.12 -17.45
N ASN A 248 -2.30 23.92 -17.73
CA ASN A 248 -2.29 25.35 -17.37
C ASN A 248 -2.11 25.52 -15.86
N VAL A 249 -1.47 26.62 -15.47
CA VAL A 249 -1.21 26.98 -14.08
C VAL A 249 -1.88 28.31 -13.78
N VAL A 250 -2.63 28.39 -12.70
CA VAL A 250 -3.25 29.63 -12.23
C VAL A 250 -2.48 30.13 -11.03
N VAL A 251 -2.15 31.42 -11.04
CA VAL A 251 -1.51 32.12 -9.92
C VAL A 251 -2.46 33.21 -9.47
N GLY A 252 -2.81 33.25 -8.18
CA GLY A 252 -3.75 34.20 -7.58
C GLY A 252 -3.17 34.89 -6.36
N TRP A 253 -3.49 36.17 -6.19
CA TRP A 253 -3.00 37.02 -5.10
C TRP A 253 -3.89 38.25 -4.90
N ALA A 254 -3.75 38.96 -3.78
CA ALA A 254 -4.37 40.28 -3.59
C ALA A 254 -3.51 41.39 -4.22
N ARG A 255 -4.12 42.26 -5.02
CA ARG A 255 -3.45 43.43 -5.59
C ARG A 255 -3.01 44.38 -4.47
N SER A 256 -1.80 44.91 -4.54
CA SER A 256 -1.34 45.94 -3.59
C SER A 256 -2.17 47.22 -3.66
N ASN A 257 -2.42 47.86 -2.52
CA ASN A 257 -3.15 49.13 -2.44
C ASN A 257 -2.47 50.28 -3.20
N ALA A 258 -1.17 50.14 -3.47
CA ALA A 258 -0.38 51.12 -4.20
C ALA A 258 -0.65 51.12 -5.71
N GLU A 259 -1.37 50.12 -6.21
CA GLU A 259 -1.79 49.98 -7.60
C GLU A 259 -3.20 50.55 -7.85
N THR A 260 -3.54 50.78 -9.12
CA THR A 260 -4.90 51.22 -9.47
C THR A 260 -5.89 50.07 -9.29
N GLY A 261 -6.96 50.33 -8.52
CA GLY A 261 -8.03 49.37 -8.25
C GLY A 261 -7.94 48.66 -6.90
N LEU A 262 -7.16 49.17 -5.94
CA LEU A 262 -7.22 48.79 -4.52
C LEU A 262 -6.95 47.28 -4.26
N ASN A 263 -7.19 46.80 -3.05
CA ASN A 263 -6.92 45.42 -2.63
C ASN A 263 -8.03 44.48 -3.11
N GLU A 264 -7.93 44.11 -4.38
CA GLU A 264 -8.82 43.16 -5.04
C GLU A 264 -8.08 41.82 -5.32
N PRO A 265 -8.75 40.67 -5.24
CA PRO A 265 -8.20 39.39 -5.63
C PRO A 265 -8.04 39.36 -7.15
N VAL A 266 -6.81 39.11 -7.58
CA VAL A 266 -6.44 39.01 -8.98
C VAL A 266 -5.77 37.68 -9.27
N TYR A 267 -5.74 37.31 -10.55
CA TYR A 267 -5.05 36.10 -11.00
C TYR A 267 -4.47 36.27 -12.40
N THR A 268 -3.56 35.37 -12.76
CA THR A 268 -3.06 35.18 -14.12
C THR A 268 -3.05 33.68 -14.45
N VAL A 269 -3.12 33.34 -15.73
CA VAL A 269 -2.98 31.95 -16.20
C VAL A 269 -1.70 31.83 -17.01
N LEU A 270 -0.88 30.85 -16.67
CA LEU A 270 0.35 30.47 -17.34
C LEU A 270 0.19 29.09 -17.98
N ASP A 271 1.01 28.78 -18.98
CA ASP A 271 1.24 27.40 -19.41
C ASP A 271 2.41 26.78 -18.62
N GLN A 272 2.68 25.49 -18.85
CA GLN A 272 3.77 24.77 -18.18
C GLN A 272 5.18 25.27 -18.53
N SER A 273 5.33 26.19 -19.50
CA SER A 273 6.58 26.84 -19.83
C SER A 273 6.76 28.20 -19.16
N GLY A 274 5.76 28.65 -18.39
CA GLY A 274 5.71 29.96 -17.76
C GLY A 274 5.21 31.06 -18.71
N ALA A 275 4.75 30.72 -19.91
CA ALA A 275 4.22 31.70 -20.83
C ALA A 275 2.79 32.10 -20.41
N THR A 276 2.50 33.40 -20.45
CA THR A 276 1.16 33.92 -20.12
C THR A 276 0.12 33.46 -21.13
N VAL A 277 -0.88 32.71 -20.64
CA VAL A 277 -2.10 32.33 -21.36
C VAL A 277 -3.16 33.42 -21.19
N LEU A 278 -3.32 33.92 -19.97
CA LEU A 278 -4.20 35.04 -19.63
C LEU A 278 -3.43 36.03 -18.75
N ALA A 279 -3.36 37.29 -19.20
CA ALA A 279 -2.79 38.38 -18.41
C ALA A 279 -3.60 38.62 -17.13
N THR A 280 -3.05 39.39 -16.18
CA THR A 280 -3.74 39.66 -14.91
C THR A 280 -5.17 40.13 -15.12
N ALA A 281 -6.09 39.48 -14.42
CA ALA A 281 -7.52 39.78 -14.38
C ALA A 281 -8.01 39.75 -12.93
N GLU A 282 -9.09 40.46 -12.64
CA GLU A 282 -9.80 40.38 -11.36
C GLU A 282 -10.58 39.07 -11.27
N VAL A 283 -10.56 38.48 -10.08
CA VAL A 283 -11.38 37.30 -9.76
C VAL A 283 -12.86 37.69 -9.81
N GLU A 284 -13.21 38.87 -9.33
CA GLU A 284 -14.59 39.36 -9.29
C GLU A 284 -15.18 39.63 -10.68
N GLY A 285 -16.49 39.41 -10.83
CA GLY A 285 -17.22 39.63 -12.07
C GLY A 285 -17.91 40.98 -12.15
N SER A 286 -18.32 41.51 -11.01
CA SER A 286 -18.86 42.85 -10.90
C SER A 286 -18.72 43.33 -9.46
N ASP A 287 -17.91 44.37 -9.28
CA ASP A 287 -17.89 45.22 -8.10
C ASP A 287 -19.30 45.83 -7.92
N THR A 288 -20.15 45.06 -7.24
CA THR A 288 -21.56 45.39 -6.97
C THR A 288 -21.74 45.91 -5.54
N GLU A 289 -20.64 46.00 -4.80
CA GLU A 289 -20.48 46.72 -3.55
C GLU A 289 -20.78 48.20 -3.81
N ALA A 290 -22.04 48.61 -3.57
CA ALA A 290 -22.45 50.00 -3.67
C ALA A 290 -21.82 50.90 -2.58
N GLN A 291 -20.84 50.40 -1.84
CA GLN A 291 -20.05 51.10 -0.84
C GLN A 291 -18.58 50.87 -1.15
N ALA A 292 -17.80 51.94 -1.13
CA ALA A 292 -16.35 51.90 -1.29
C ALA A 292 -15.69 51.21 -0.08
N THR A 293 -15.82 49.89 0.03
CA THR A 293 -14.92 49.07 0.83
C THR A 293 -13.77 48.67 -0.08
N SER A 294 -12.55 48.78 0.44
CA SER A 294 -11.33 48.89 -0.38
C SER A 294 -10.40 47.69 -0.21
N TRP A 295 -10.95 46.58 0.28
CA TRP A 295 -10.19 45.62 1.09
C TRP A 295 -10.79 44.21 1.03
N GLU A 296 -10.42 43.41 0.02
CA GLU A 296 -10.77 42.00 -0.14
C GLU A 296 -9.54 41.11 0.12
N SER A 297 -9.77 39.86 0.57
CA SER A 297 -8.66 38.93 0.82
C SER A 297 -8.02 38.41 -0.48
N PRO A 298 -6.78 37.89 -0.40
CA PRO A 298 -6.23 37.03 -1.43
C PRO A 298 -7.18 35.86 -1.78
N PRO A 299 -7.21 35.39 -3.04
CA PRO A 299 -8.06 34.28 -3.44
C PRO A 299 -7.38 32.92 -3.20
N ILE A 300 -8.09 31.99 -2.57
CA ILE A 300 -7.72 30.57 -2.52
C ILE A 300 -8.19 29.90 -3.80
N LEU A 301 -7.26 29.31 -4.54
CA LEU A 301 -7.50 28.66 -5.82
C LEU A 301 -7.56 27.13 -5.68
N THR A 302 -8.62 26.52 -6.22
CA THR A 302 -8.77 25.05 -6.27
C THR A 302 -9.00 24.59 -7.70
N ALA A 303 -8.06 23.79 -8.23
CA ALA A 303 -8.25 23.08 -9.49
C ALA A 303 -9.34 22.00 -9.34
N LEU A 304 -10.16 21.83 -10.37
CA LEU A 304 -11.23 20.84 -10.40
C LEU A 304 -10.90 19.69 -11.35
N ALA A 305 -11.40 18.50 -11.02
CA ALA A 305 -11.20 17.28 -11.81
C ALA A 305 -11.72 17.39 -13.26
N ASP A 306 -12.67 18.28 -13.53
CA ASP A 306 -13.21 18.54 -14.87
C ASP A 306 -12.38 19.54 -15.72
N GLY A 307 -11.27 20.05 -15.16
CA GLY A 307 -10.37 21.01 -15.81
C GLY A 307 -10.75 22.48 -15.61
N ARG A 308 -11.87 22.78 -14.96
CA ARG A 308 -12.16 24.11 -14.45
C ARG A 308 -11.38 24.38 -13.15
N TRP A 309 -11.54 25.57 -12.62
CA TRP A 309 -11.05 25.94 -11.29
C TRP A 309 -12.01 26.87 -10.59
N MET A 310 -11.89 26.92 -9.27
CA MET A 310 -12.67 27.76 -8.39
C MET A 310 -11.74 28.71 -7.63
N ALA A 311 -12.14 29.97 -7.54
CA ALA A 311 -11.58 30.92 -6.59
C ALA A 311 -12.56 31.12 -5.44
N VAL A 312 -12.04 31.26 -4.23
CA VAL A 312 -12.78 31.65 -3.02
C VAL A 312 -12.01 32.79 -2.37
N TRP A 313 -12.70 33.83 -1.93
CA TRP A 313 -12.11 34.97 -1.24
C TRP A 313 -13.07 35.52 -0.19
N VAL A 314 -12.54 36.31 0.74
CA VAL A 314 -13.32 37.03 1.74
C VAL A 314 -13.53 38.46 1.24
N ASN A 315 -14.77 38.79 0.97
CA ASN A 315 -15.22 40.16 0.79
C ASN A 315 -15.16 40.89 2.13
N ASP A 316 -14.78 42.17 2.11
CA ASP A 316 -14.43 42.98 3.29
C ASP A 316 -13.37 42.31 4.19
N GLY A 317 -12.43 41.56 3.61
CA GLY A 317 -11.46 40.70 4.31
C GLY A 317 -10.61 41.37 5.40
N TYR A 318 -10.44 42.69 5.37
CA TYR A 318 -9.71 43.46 6.40
C TYR A 318 -10.61 43.99 7.52
N SER A 319 -11.91 43.85 7.38
CA SER A 319 -12.89 44.47 8.25
C SER A 319 -13.32 43.51 9.35
N ASP A 320 -12.43 43.21 10.29
CA ASP A 320 -12.71 42.27 11.37
C ASP A 320 -14.03 42.55 12.12
N ASP A 321 -14.73 41.48 12.51
CA ASP A 321 -15.94 41.50 13.32
C ASP A 321 -17.17 42.24 12.73
N ILE A 322 -17.35 42.23 11.40
CA ILE A 322 -18.53 42.85 10.76
C ILE A 322 -19.38 41.90 9.90
N PRO A 323 -20.71 42.13 9.79
CA PRO A 323 -21.61 41.26 9.03
C PRO A 323 -21.39 41.22 7.51
N SER A 324 -20.61 42.15 6.96
CA SER A 324 -20.29 42.18 5.53
C SER A 324 -19.02 41.39 5.17
N MET A 325 -18.28 40.87 6.16
CA MET A 325 -17.20 39.90 5.92
C MET A 325 -17.78 38.61 5.38
N THR A 326 -17.74 38.43 4.08
CA THR A 326 -18.51 37.41 3.39
C THR A 326 -17.61 36.58 2.49
N LEU A 327 -17.66 35.26 2.59
CA LEU A 327 -17.01 34.39 1.61
C LEU A 327 -17.74 34.39 0.27
N GLU A 328 -17.02 34.75 -0.77
CA GLU A 328 -17.49 34.73 -2.14
C GLU A 328 -16.72 33.69 -2.95
N GLY A 329 -17.33 33.24 -4.03
CA GLY A 329 -16.77 32.21 -4.89
C GLY A 329 -17.10 32.44 -6.36
N ARG A 330 -16.21 31.98 -7.23
CA ARG A 330 -16.42 32.01 -8.68
C ARG A 330 -15.74 30.85 -9.37
N LEU A 331 -16.38 30.32 -10.41
CA LEU A 331 -15.84 29.26 -11.25
C LEU A 331 -15.33 29.82 -12.56
N PHE A 332 -14.23 29.24 -13.04
CA PHE A 332 -13.54 29.64 -14.26
C PHE A 332 -13.21 28.43 -15.13
N ASN A 333 -13.17 28.64 -16.44
CA ASN A 333 -12.68 27.66 -17.39
C ASN A 333 -11.14 27.56 -17.34
N ALA A 334 -10.59 26.52 -17.97
CA ALA A 334 -9.15 26.28 -17.99
C ALA A 334 -8.31 27.41 -18.59
N ASP A 335 -8.90 28.26 -19.45
CA ASP A 335 -8.26 29.44 -20.05
C ASP A 335 -8.38 30.70 -19.18
N GLY A 336 -8.99 30.58 -17.99
CA GLY A 336 -9.26 31.67 -17.07
C GLY A 336 -10.50 32.48 -17.40
N THR A 337 -11.27 32.16 -18.45
CA THR A 337 -12.55 32.85 -18.68
C THR A 337 -13.58 32.46 -17.61
N PRO A 338 -14.39 33.39 -17.09
CA PRO A 338 -15.42 33.07 -16.12
C PRO A 338 -16.42 32.03 -16.64
N ALA A 339 -16.64 30.97 -15.86
CA ALA A 339 -17.67 29.97 -16.10
C ALA A 339 -19.00 30.34 -15.41
N THR A 340 -18.93 31.11 -14.31
CA THR A 340 -20.08 31.63 -13.57
C THR A 340 -19.92 33.13 -13.27
N GLY A 341 -20.98 33.74 -12.75
CA GLY A 341 -20.85 34.96 -11.94
C GLY A 341 -20.39 34.62 -10.52
N ASP A 342 -20.24 35.66 -9.71
CA ASP A 342 -19.88 35.56 -8.30
C ASP A 342 -21.04 34.95 -7.51
N PHE A 343 -20.73 34.13 -6.51
CA PHE A 343 -21.73 33.48 -5.68
C PHE A 343 -21.26 33.37 -4.22
N ARG A 344 -22.20 33.61 -3.31
CA ARG A 344 -21.97 33.53 -1.87
C ARG A 344 -21.72 32.10 -1.40
N ILE A 345 -20.68 31.92 -0.59
CA ILE A 345 -20.39 30.68 0.15
C ILE A 345 -21.05 30.74 1.52
N GLY A 346 -22.06 29.90 1.74
CA GLY A 346 -22.80 29.90 3.00
C GLY A 346 -23.61 31.19 3.21
N THR A 347 -24.01 31.45 4.44
CA THR A 347 -24.80 32.64 4.83
C THR A 347 -24.20 33.38 6.01
N THR A 348 -23.26 32.76 6.73
CA THR A 348 -22.62 33.33 7.90
C THR A 348 -21.47 34.25 7.50
N ALA A 349 -21.32 35.37 8.22
CA ALA A 349 -20.14 36.21 8.07
C ALA A 349 -18.91 35.49 8.62
N VAL A 350 -17.76 35.71 7.99
CA VAL A 350 -16.52 34.99 8.30
C VAL A 350 -15.64 35.84 9.21
N ASP A 351 -14.93 35.17 10.10
CA ASP A 351 -13.95 35.82 10.96
C ASP A 351 -12.79 36.38 10.12
N GLY A 352 -12.32 37.58 10.45
CA GLY A 352 -11.25 38.22 9.68
C GLY A 352 -9.87 37.84 10.17
N SER A 353 -9.75 37.64 11.48
CA SER A 353 -8.55 37.11 12.11
C SER A 353 -8.97 36.11 13.18
N ASP A 354 -8.39 34.92 13.16
CA ASP A 354 -8.88 33.84 14.01
C ASP A 354 -8.07 33.61 15.28
N LEU A 355 -7.17 34.53 15.61
CA LEU A 355 -6.25 34.45 16.76
C LEU A 355 -5.25 33.29 16.69
N PHE A 356 -5.33 32.45 15.67
CA PHE A 356 -4.29 31.55 15.23
C PHE A 356 -3.70 32.14 13.94
N ASP A 357 -2.44 31.88 13.68
CA ASP A 357 -1.85 32.17 12.38
C ASP A 357 -1.91 30.85 11.61
N ASN A 358 -3.12 30.52 11.18
CA ASN A 358 -3.47 29.36 10.36
C ASN A 358 -4.50 29.85 9.36
N ASP A 359 -4.47 29.30 8.15
CA ASP A 359 -5.45 29.65 7.12
C ASP A 359 -6.89 29.53 7.66
N ASN A 360 -7.54 30.68 7.82
CA ASN A 360 -8.89 30.78 8.37
C ASN A 360 -9.95 30.16 7.45
N VAL A 361 -9.56 29.84 6.20
CA VAL A 361 -10.41 29.27 5.15
C VAL A 361 -9.66 28.13 4.49
N THR A 362 -10.26 26.95 4.49
CA THR A 362 -9.74 25.80 3.73
C THR A 362 -10.69 25.46 2.58
N VAL A 363 -10.16 25.33 1.36
CA VAL A 363 -10.93 24.91 0.17
C VAL A 363 -10.38 23.60 -0.38
N LYS A 364 -11.22 22.57 -0.53
CA LYS A 364 -10.83 21.27 -1.12
C LYS A 364 -11.91 20.68 -2.02
N GLU A 365 -11.53 20.17 -3.18
CA GLU A 365 -12.41 19.28 -3.97
C GLU A 365 -12.45 17.90 -3.29
N ILE A 366 -13.64 17.45 -2.91
CA ILE A 366 -13.84 16.17 -2.19
C ILE A 366 -14.35 15.06 -3.10
N ALA A 367 -15.01 15.44 -4.20
CA ALA A 367 -15.41 14.57 -5.30
C ALA A 367 -15.62 15.42 -6.56
N PRO A 368 -15.57 14.83 -7.77
CA PRO A 368 -15.93 15.56 -8.97
C PRO A 368 -17.29 16.24 -8.84
N GLY A 369 -17.32 17.56 -8.99
CA GLY A 369 -18.55 18.35 -8.84
C GLY A 369 -18.87 18.82 -7.41
N ARG A 370 -17.98 18.57 -6.43
CA ARG A 370 -18.17 18.89 -5.01
C ARG A 370 -16.91 19.48 -4.40
N VAL A 371 -17.01 20.73 -3.95
CA VAL A 371 -15.96 21.41 -3.19
C VAL A 371 -16.48 21.71 -1.79
N VAL A 372 -15.68 21.43 -0.78
CA VAL A 372 -15.92 21.88 0.59
C VAL A 372 -15.10 23.14 0.87
N VAL A 373 -15.74 24.11 1.52
CA VAL A 373 -15.12 25.34 2.03
C VAL A 373 -15.31 25.38 3.53
N GLY A 374 -14.24 25.24 4.30
CA GLY A 374 -14.21 25.39 5.76
C GLY A 374 -13.83 26.81 6.15
N TYR A 375 -14.41 27.34 7.23
CA TYR A 375 -14.17 28.70 7.71
C TYR A 375 -14.61 28.88 9.18
N CYS A 376 -14.17 29.95 9.85
CA CYS A 376 -14.70 30.34 11.16
C CYS A 376 -15.80 31.42 11.02
N GLU A 377 -16.86 31.37 11.83
CA GLU A 377 -17.83 32.48 11.88
C GLU A 377 -17.31 33.66 12.71
N THR A 378 -17.62 34.89 12.31
CA THR A 378 -17.42 36.08 13.17
C THR A 378 -18.51 36.21 14.24
N TYR A 379 -18.18 36.86 15.36
CA TYR A 379 -19.11 37.25 16.41
C TYR A 379 -20.31 38.09 15.92
N ALA A 380 -20.18 38.79 14.79
CA ALA A 380 -21.15 39.77 14.31
C ALA A 380 -22.54 39.20 14.01
N THR A 381 -22.65 37.90 13.68
CA THR A 381 -23.93 37.24 13.32
C THR A 381 -24.40 36.16 14.30
N GLY A 382 -23.52 35.60 15.15
CA GLY A 382 -23.82 34.39 15.94
C GLY A 382 -23.46 34.41 17.44
N GLY A 383 -22.63 35.37 17.91
CA GLY A 383 -22.30 35.54 19.33
C GLY A 383 -21.19 34.62 19.88
N THR A 384 -20.54 33.81 19.05
CA THR A 384 -19.39 32.92 19.33
C THR A 384 -18.61 32.66 18.04
N THR A 385 -17.29 32.43 18.08
CA THR A 385 -16.49 32.02 16.90
C THR A 385 -16.49 30.49 16.80
N TYR A 386 -17.11 29.91 15.78
CA TYR A 386 -17.16 28.45 15.59
C TYR A 386 -16.65 28.03 14.20
N PRO A 387 -16.00 26.86 14.08
CA PRO A 387 -15.62 26.30 12.80
C PRO A 387 -16.84 25.73 12.06
N PHE A 388 -17.01 26.15 10.81
CA PHE A 388 -18.06 25.76 9.90
C PHE A 388 -17.48 25.19 8.60
N PHE A 389 -18.34 24.52 7.82
CA PHE A 389 -18.10 24.35 6.40
C PHE A 389 -19.37 24.50 5.56
N SER A 390 -19.18 24.80 4.29
CA SER A 390 -20.19 24.74 3.23
C SER A 390 -19.72 23.81 2.12
N ILE A 391 -20.65 23.10 1.45
CA ILE A 391 -20.36 22.27 0.27
C ILE A 391 -21.01 22.92 -0.95
N ILE A 392 -20.19 23.14 -1.98
CA ILE A 392 -20.56 23.79 -3.23
C ILE A 392 -20.70 22.74 -4.33
N ASP A 393 -21.79 22.82 -5.09
CA ASP A 393 -21.92 22.13 -6.37
C ASP A 393 -21.21 22.96 -7.43
N THR A 394 -20.07 22.46 -7.92
CA THR A 394 -19.28 23.19 -8.91
C THR A 394 -19.87 23.11 -10.32
N THR A 395 -20.93 22.32 -10.56
CA THR A 395 -21.68 22.34 -11.81
C THR A 395 -22.55 23.59 -11.92
N THR A 396 -23.11 24.02 -10.79
CA THR A 396 -24.06 25.15 -10.75
C THR A 396 -23.49 26.41 -10.09
N GLY A 397 -22.38 26.30 -9.34
CA GLY A 397 -21.85 27.42 -8.55
C GLY A 397 -22.79 27.79 -7.40
N THR A 398 -23.35 26.79 -6.72
CA THR A 398 -24.32 27.04 -5.62
C THR A 398 -24.02 26.15 -4.42
N PRO A 399 -24.16 26.66 -3.19
CA PRO A 399 -24.12 25.83 -1.99
C PRO A 399 -25.21 24.75 -2.02
N VAL A 400 -24.83 23.49 -1.90
CA VAL A 400 -25.75 22.36 -1.67
C VAL A 400 -25.93 22.06 -0.19
N VAL A 401 -24.92 22.41 0.61
CA VAL A 401 -24.96 22.40 2.08
C VAL A 401 -24.28 23.69 2.53
N ALA A 402 -24.89 24.41 3.47
CA ALA A 402 -24.39 25.70 3.94
C ALA A 402 -24.26 25.71 5.46
N ASP A 403 -23.20 26.36 5.95
CA ASP A 403 -22.97 26.68 7.36
C ASP A 403 -23.16 25.47 8.29
N VAL A 404 -22.51 24.34 7.98
CA VAL A 404 -22.49 23.17 8.87
C VAL A 404 -21.47 23.39 9.97
N MET A 405 -21.96 23.55 11.19
CA MET A 405 -21.11 23.67 12.38
C MET A 405 -20.35 22.36 12.64
N ILE A 406 -19.02 22.46 12.74
CA ILE A 406 -18.12 21.32 12.95
C ILE A 406 -18.03 21.00 14.44
N ALA A 407 -17.78 21.98 15.30
CA ALA A 407 -17.73 21.76 16.75
C ALA A 407 -19.15 21.55 17.32
N GLN A 408 -19.40 20.48 18.08
CA GLN A 408 -20.74 20.25 18.66
C GLN A 408 -20.86 20.65 20.13
N SER A 409 -19.75 20.59 20.87
CA SER A 409 -19.71 20.96 22.30
C SER A 409 -18.35 21.55 22.64
N PRO A 410 -17.99 22.71 22.07
CA PRO A 410 -16.71 23.30 22.37
C PRO A 410 -16.65 23.71 23.84
N ASP A 411 -15.55 23.33 24.50
CA ASP A 411 -15.31 23.63 25.91
C ASP A 411 -14.83 25.09 26.11
N HIS A 412 -14.58 25.77 24.99
CA HIS A 412 -14.09 27.14 24.90
C HIS A 412 -14.91 27.94 23.89
N PRO A 413 -15.17 29.24 24.12
CA PRO A 413 -15.97 30.05 23.20
C PRO A 413 -15.31 30.34 21.84
N TRP A 414 -14.01 30.05 21.70
CA TRP A 414 -13.17 30.39 20.52
C TRP A 414 -12.38 29.18 20.01
N PRO A 415 -13.03 28.15 19.46
CA PRO A 415 -12.34 27.15 18.63
C PRO A 415 -11.77 27.78 17.36
N GLY A 416 -10.60 27.28 16.94
CA GLY A 416 -9.90 27.75 15.75
C GLY A 416 -10.50 27.25 14.43
N PRO A 417 -10.02 27.77 13.29
CA PRO A 417 -10.49 27.40 11.97
C PRO A 417 -10.27 25.90 11.68
N PRO A 418 -11.10 25.29 10.81
CA PRO A 418 -10.96 23.88 10.47
C PRO A 418 -9.96 23.65 9.34
N VAL A 419 -8.92 22.84 9.60
CA VAL A 419 -8.06 22.28 8.53
C VAL A 419 -8.78 21.08 7.92
N ILE A 420 -9.06 21.15 6.61
CA ILE A 420 -9.81 20.12 5.88
C ILE A 420 -8.93 19.35 4.89
N ALA A 421 -9.06 18.03 4.90
CA ALA A 421 -8.45 17.14 3.90
C ALA A 421 -9.49 16.21 3.26
N ALA A 422 -9.43 16.08 1.93
CA ALA A 422 -10.20 15.06 1.20
C ALA A 422 -9.61 13.67 1.46
N LEU A 423 -10.47 12.69 1.72
CA LEU A 423 -10.10 11.31 2.05
C LEU A 423 -10.37 10.30 0.92
N GLY A 424 -10.59 10.81 -0.29
CA GLY A 424 -11.03 10.01 -1.43
C GLY A 424 -12.52 9.64 -1.37
N SER A 425 -13.07 9.21 -2.52
CA SER A 425 -14.44 8.71 -2.65
C SER A 425 -15.56 9.63 -2.13
N GLY A 426 -15.32 10.95 -2.08
CA GLY A 426 -16.31 11.92 -1.59
C GLY A 426 -16.29 12.19 -0.10
N TYR A 427 -15.38 11.58 0.66
CA TYR A 427 -15.24 11.80 2.09
C TYR A 427 -14.22 12.90 2.41
N PHE A 428 -14.36 13.55 3.56
CA PHE A 428 -13.37 14.49 4.07
C PHE A 428 -13.31 14.51 5.59
N VAL A 429 -12.15 14.88 6.12
CA VAL A 429 -11.94 15.14 7.55
C VAL A 429 -11.81 16.64 7.77
N ALA A 430 -12.40 17.13 8.86
CA ALA A 430 -12.17 18.48 9.37
C ALA A 430 -11.52 18.36 10.77
N VAL A 431 -10.33 18.95 10.92
CA VAL A 431 -9.56 19.01 12.17
C VAL A 431 -9.60 20.44 12.69
N TYR A 432 -9.83 20.64 13.98
CA TYR A 432 -9.92 21.98 14.58
C TYR A 432 -9.44 21.99 16.03
N ALA A 433 -8.95 23.16 16.44
CA ALA A 433 -8.58 23.45 17.82
C ALA A 433 -9.82 23.79 18.65
N ASN A 434 -9.94 23.26 19.87
CA ASN A 434 -11.06 23.52 20.78
C ASN A 434 -10.60 24.43 21.94
N GLY A 435 -10.18 25.66 21.59
CA GLY A 435 -9.77 26.71 22.53
C GLY A 435 -8.73 27.68 21.98
N ASP A 436 -8.59 28.83 22.64
CA ASP A 436 -7.76 29.97 22.21
C ASP A 436 -6.30 29.89 22.65
N GLN A 437 -5.40 30.20 21.72
CA GLN A 437 -3.96 30.32 21.91
C GLN A 437 -3.61 31.43 22.93
N TYR A 438 -4.23 32.60 22.91
CA TYR A 438 -3.82 33.77 23.74
C TYR A 438 -4.02 33.62 25.24
N SER A 439 -4.84 32.66 25.69
CA SER A 439 -4.98 32.35 27.11
C SER A 439 -3.69 31.77 27.74
N GLY A 440 -2.69 31.43 26.90
CA GLY A 440 -1.41 30.83 27.31
C GLY A 440 -1.55 29.41 27.86
N GLY A 441 -2.71 28.78 27.63
CA GLY A 441 -3.05 27.43 28.04
C GLY A 441 -2.89 26.43 26.89
N ALA A 442 -2.74 25.16 27.23
CA ALA A 442 -2.74 24.07 26.27
C ALA A 442 -4.14 23.87 25.64
N THR A 443 -4.22 23.77 24.32
CA THR A 443 -5.49 23.66 23.57
C THR A 443 -5.74 22.23 23.08
N ALA A 444 -6.97 21.75 23.22
CA ALA A 444 -7.35 20.43 22.71
C ALA A 444 -7.47 20.43 21.17
N LEU A 445 -7.12 19.32 20.53
CA LEU A 445 -7.27 19.14 19.08
C LEU A 445 -8.30 18.04 18.81
N ASN A 446 -9.26 18.32 17.93
CA ASN A 446 -10.37 17.42 17.62
C ASN A 446 -10.54 17.27 16.12
N TYR A 447 -11.21 16.21 15.69
CA TYR A 447 -11.61 16.03 14.30
C TYR A 447 -12.99 15.42 14.15
N ARG A 448 -13.56 15.58 12.95
CA ARG A 448 -14.77 14.90 12.49
C ARG A 448 -14.65 14.51 11.03
N VAL A 449 -15.25 13.39 10.65
CA VAL A 449 -15.30 12.92 9.26
C VAL A 449 -16.72 13.06 8.72
N PHE A 450 -16.83 13.52 7.48
CA PHE A 450 -18.09 13.76 6.78
C PHE A 450 -18.10 13.09 5.41
N ASP A 451 -19.30 12.83 4.91
CA ASP A 451 -19.53 12.42 3.52
C ASP A 451 -19.74 13.62 2.58
N SER A 452 -19.87 13.33 1.28
CA SER A 452 -20.07 14.34 0.23
C SER A 452 -21.40 15.12 0.32
N ALA A 453 -22.32 14.67 1.18
CA ALA A 453 -23.58 15.35 1.49
C ALA A 453 -23.49 16.15 2.81
N GLY A 454 -22.29 16.26 3.40
CA GLY A 454 -22.05 16.96 4.66
C GLY A 454 -22.61 16.24 5.87
N GLN A 455 -22.98 14.96 5.75
CA GLN A 455 -23.44 14.18 6.88
C GLN A 455 -22.23 13.68 7.69
N PRO A 456 -22.23 13.85 9.02
CA PRO A 456 -21.14 13.37 9.84
C PRO A 456 -21.16 11.84 9.92
N LEU A 457 -20.03 11.24 9.61
CA LEU A 457 -19.78 9.80 9.77
C LEU A 457 -19.20 9.47 11.15
N THR A 458 -18.62 10.46 11.82
CA THR A 458 -18.13 10.34 13.20
C THR A 458 -18.80 11.38 14.11
N GLY A 459 -18.81 11.08 15.40
CA GLY A 459 -18.91 12.13 16.42
C GLY A 459 -17.67 13.03 16.42
N GLU A 460 -17.63 13.97 17.37
CA GLU A 460 -16.41 14.71 17.70
C GLU A 460 -15.39 13.76 18.34
N VAL A 461 -14.22 13.63 17.71
CA VAL A 461 -13.14 12.76 18.18
C VAL A 461 -11.97 13.63 18.65
N THR A 462 -11.64 13.51 19.93
CA THR A 462 -10.50 14.21 20.52
C THR A 462 -9.18 13.48 20.23
N LEU A 463 -8.27 14.13 19.52
CA LEU A 463 -6.90 13.65 19.31
C LEU A 463 -6.07 13.84 20.58
N THR A 464 -6.12 15.05 21.15
CA THR A 464 -5.40 15.41 22.37
C THR A 464 -6.23 16.38 23.20
N SER A 465 -6.18 16.24 24.53
CA SER A 465 -6.94 17.11 25.44
C SER A 465 -6.09 18.27 25.95
N ALA A 466 -6.72 19.37 26.36
CA ALA A 466 -6.05 20.54 26.93
C ALA A 466 -5.17 20.25 28.16
N ALA A 467 -5.39 19.12 28.85
CA ALA A 467 -4.58 18.69 29.98
C ALA A 467 -3.36 17.82 29.59
N ALA A 468 -3.27 17.39 28.34
CA ALA A 468 -2.18 16.54 27.86
C ALA A 468 -0.92 17.38 27.58
N GLY A 469 0.27 16.81 27.83
CA GLY A 469 1.54 17.44 27.43
C GLY A 469 1.70 17.58 25.90
N SER A 470 0.88 16.85 25.13
CA SER A 470 0.80 16.90 23.67
C SER A 470 -0.31 17.80 23.15
N ALA A 471 -1.03 18.56 23.99
CA ALA A 471 -2.02 19.51 23.50
C ALA A 471 -1.37 20.57 22.62
N LEU A 472 -2.14 21.14 21.70
CA LEU A 472 -1.67 22.20 20.81
C LEU A 472 -1.13 23.37 21.61
N SER A 473 -0.02 23.95 21.15
CA SER A 473 0.65 25.07 21.83
C SER A 473 -0.25 26.30 21.91
N GLY A 474 -0.38 26.85 23.12
CA GLY A 474 -1.00 28.15 23.38
C GLY A 474 0.02 29.31 23.42
N ALA A 475 1.31 29.05 23.22
CA ALA A 475 2.27 30.15 23.09
C ALA A 475 2.06 30.80 21.70
N ALA A 476 2.23 32.13 21.58
CA ALA A 476 2.16 32.92 20.34
C ALA A 476 3.27 32.57 19.31
N PHE A 477 3.53 31.28 19.14
CA PHE A 477 4.45 30.68 18.22
C PHE A 477 3.65 30.26 17.00
N ASP A 478 4.08 30.65 15.81
CA ASP A 478 3.45 30.20 14.58
C ASP A 478 4.41 30.09 13.38
N TRP A 479 4.16 29.06 12.53
CA TRP A 479 4.18 28.94 11.04
C TRP A 479 3.36 27.66 10.72
N ASP A 480 2.03 27.75 10.83
CA ASP A 480 0.94 26.78 10.64
C ASP A 480 0.85 25.57 11.60
N SER A 481 0.17 25.80 12.71
CA SER A 481 0.05 24.93 13.89
C SER A 481 -0.45 23.48 13.68
N VAL A 482 -1.16 23.18 12.58
CA VAL A 482 -1.77 21.86 12.31
C VAL A 482 -1.69 21.50 10.82
N ALA A 483 -1.16 20.33 10.49
CA ALA A 483 -1.16 19.76 9.15
C ALA A 483 -1.94 18.45 9.07
N VAL A 484 -2.64 18.22 7.96
CA VAL A 484 -3.40 16.99 7.69
C VAL A 484 -3.07 16.46 6.31
N ILE A 485 -2.71 15.18 6.20
CA ILE A 485 -2.43 14.53 4.92
C ILE A 485 -3.19 13.21 4.78
N TYR A 486 -3.74 12.96 3.58
CA TYR A 486 -4.36 11.68 3.23
C TYR A 486 -3.35 10.76 2.53
N ASN A 487 -3.27 9.53 3.01
CA ASN A 487 -2.48 8.45 2.46
C ASN A 487 -3.39 7.46 1.73
N SER A 488 -3.44 7.57 0.40
CA SER A 488 -4.25 6.70 -0.45
C SER A 488 -3.72 5.27 -0.56
N THR A 489 -2.44 5.03 -0.23
CA THR A 489 -1.84 3.68 -0.33
C THR A 489 -2.43 2.69 0.67
N ASN A 490 -2.87 3.19 1.83
CA ASN A 490 -3.46 2.41 2.90
C ASN A 490 -4.82 2.98 3.35
N ASN A 491 -5.40 3.92 2.59
CA ASN A 491 -6.67 4.58 2.89
C ASN A 491 -6.77 5.15 4.32
N SER A 492 -5.82 6.00 4.69
CA SER A 492 -5.75 6.62 6.01
C SER A 492 -5.40 8.09 5.93
N PHE A 493 -5.56 8.84 7.01
CA PHE A 493 -5.06 10.20 7.14
C PHE A 493 -4.21 10.36 8.39
N VAL A 494 -3.28 11.30 8.35
CA VAL A 494 -2.39 11.64 9.46
C VAL A 494 -2.57 13.11 9.77
N VAL A 495 -2.66 13.43 11.06
CA VAL A 495 -2.66 14.80 11.59
C VAL A 495 -1.35 15.02 12.32
N SER A 496 -0.69 16.16 12.11
CA SER A 496 0.53 16.52 12.82
C SER A 496 0.47 17.97 13.30
N TRP A 497 1.07 18.25 14.45
CA TRP A 497 0.98 19.56 15.11
C TRP A 497 2.17 19.81 16.05
N VAL A 498 2.33 21.06 16.48
CA VAL A 498 3.25 21.44 17.56
C VAL A 498 2.51 21.47 18.89
N GLY A 499 3.03 20.76 19.90
CA GLY A 499 2.44 20.71 21.23
C GLY A 499 2.94 21.82 22.15
N ASN A 500 2.28 21.96 23.29
CA ASN A 500 2.56 23.00 24.28
C ASN A 500 3.98 22.93 24.85
N SER A 501 4.50 24.09 25.23
CA SER A 501 5.82 24.18 25.85
C SER A 501 5.81 23.53 27.23
N ASP A 502 6.74 22.61 27.48
CA ASP A 502 6.89 21.93 28.77
C ASP A 502 7.81 22.68 29.74
N GLY A 503 8.22 23.90 29.37
CA GLY A 503 9.20 24.73 30.07
C GLY A 503 10.65 24.52 29.63
N SER A 504 10.93 23.50 28.82
CA SER A 504 12.23 23.27 28.16
C SER A 504 12.20 23.43 26.64
N GLY A 505 11.00 23.46 26.04
CA GLY A 505 10.75 23.66 24.62
C GLY A 505 9.35 23.15 24.25
N THR A 506 9.01 23.14 22.96
CA THR A 506 7.79 22.51 22.43
C THR A 506 8.10 21.14 21.82
N GLY A 507 7.09 20.27 21.74
CA GLY A 507 7.18 18.97 21.07
C GLY A 507 6.51 19.01 19.70
N VAL A 508 6.96 18.16 18.77
CA VAL A 508 6.28 17.87 17.51
C VAL A 508 5.52 16.57 17.68
N TYR A 509 4.24 16.53 17.29
CA TYR A 509 3.37 15.38 17.50
C TYR A 509 2.67 14.97 16.21
N THR A 510 2.36 13.69 16.11
CA THR A 510 1.57 13.08 15.03
C THR A 510 0.49 12.19 15.63
N SER A 511 -0.66 12.10 14.98
CA SER A 511 -1.71 11.14 15.32
C SER A 511 -1.35 9.71 14.93
N GLY A 512 -0.30 9.51 14.12
CA GLY A 512 -0.16 8.31 13.31
C GLY A 512 -1.34 8.17 12.32
N PRO A 513 -1.37 7.08 11.54
CA PRO A 513 -2.44 6.89 10.57
C PRO A 513 -3.76 6.58 11.28
N ILE A 514 -4.79 7.33 10.90
CA ILE A 514 -6.19 7.14 11.28
C ILE A 514 -6.92 6.63 10.03
N ALA A 515 -7.68 5.54 10.16
CA ALA A 515 -8.39 4.98 9.01
C ALA A 515 -9.37 6.01 8.43
N ALA A 516 -9.41 6.14 7.11
CA ALA A 516 -10.48 6.84 6.41
C ALA A 516 -11.72 5.93 6.29
N PRO A 517 -12.91 6.46 5.89
CA PRO A 517 -14.05 5.62 5.55
C PRO A 517 -13.66 4.55 4.53
N GLY A 518 -14.11 3.31 4.74
CA GLY A 518 -13.65 2.15 3.96
C GLY A 518 -12.46 1.41 4.57
N GLY A 519 -11.87 1.90 5.67
CA GLY A 519 -10.86 1.18 6.46
C GLY A 519 -9.47 1.17 5.84
N PHE A 520 -8.49 0.67 6.60
CA PHE A 520 -7.16 0.39 6.05
C PHE A 520 -7.25 -0.79 5.09
N ILE A 521 -6.82 -0.61 3.84
CA ILE A 521 -6.54 -1.75 2.97
C ILE A 521 -5.20 -2.31 3.43
N ASP A 522 -5.21 -3.12 4.49
CA ASP A 522 -4.04 -3.92 4.86
C ASP A 522 -4.01 -5.14 3.94
N THR A 523 -3.22 -5.07 2.86
CA THR A 523 -2.97 -6.19 1.98
C THR A 523 -2.00 -7.23 2.58
N THR A 524 -1.66 -7.18 3.88
CA THR A 524 -0.50 -7.91 4.44
C THR A 524 -0.66 -8.57 5.82
N ASN A 525 -1.84 -8.64 6.46
CA ASN A 525 -1.90 -9.08 7.87
C ASN A 525 -1.82 -10.61 8.11
N ALA A 526 -0.61 -11.16 8.05
CA ALA A 526 -0.25 -12.56 8.36
C ALA A 526 -0.19 -12.91 9.87
N ALA A 527 -0.83 -12.14 10.76
CA ALA A 527 -0.64 -12.25 12.23
C ALA A 527 -1.81 -12.82 13.04
N LEU A 528 -2.94 -13.15 12.39
CA LEU A 528 -4.13 -13.74 13.03
C LEU A 528 -4.01 -15.28 12.95
N GLY A 529 -3.70 -15.97 14.05
CA GLY A 529 -3.50 -17.43 14.10
C GLY A 529 -4.82 -18.24 14.11
N GLY A 530 -4.89 -19.49 13.65
CA GLY A 530 -6.17 -20.20 13.74
C GLY A 530 -6.32 -21.42 12.87
N ALA A 531 -7.53 -21.95 12.80
CA ALA A 531 -7.96 -22.87 11.76
C ALA A 531 -9.42 -22.53 11.47
N ASP A 532 -9.58 -21.47 10.69
CA ASP A 532 -10.79 -20.68 10.60
C ASP A 532 -11.69 -21.16 9.46
N SER A 533 -12.99 -20.94 9.61
CA SER A 533 -13.99 -21.23 8.61
C SER A 533 -14.75 -19.95 8.28
N LEU A 534 -14.46 -19.36 7.13
CA LEU A 534 -15.03 -18.10 6.65
C LEU A 534 -15.93 -18.35 5.43
N ASP A 535 -17.15 -17.84 5.45
CA ASP A 535 -18.12 -17.94 4.35
C ASP A 535 -18.71 -16.55 4.07
N GLY A 536 -18.44 -15.96 2.89
CA GLY A 536 -18.89 -14.61 2.51
C GLY A 536 -20.39 -14.53 2.20
N GLY A 537 -20.99 -15.63 1.74
CA GLY A 537 -22.41 -15.67 1.44
C GLY A 537 -22.78 -15.00 0.12
N ASP A 538 -23.63 -13.97 0.14
CA ASP A 538 -24.05 -13.24 -1.06
C ASP A 538 -23.48 -11.82 -0.98
N GLY A 539 -22.67 -11.36 -1.93
CA GLY A 539 -22.05 -10.05 -1.75
C GLY A 539 -20.95 -9.71 -2.72
N ALA A 540 -20.08 -8.80 -2.32
CA ALA A 540 -18.77 -8.62 -2.93
C ALA A 540 -17.84 -8.52 -1.73
N ASP A 541 -17.43 -9.68 -1.26
CA ASP A 541 -16.97 -9.87 0.12
C ASP A 541 -15.44 -9.89 0.19
N THR A 542 -14.90 -9.58 1.36
CA THR A 542 -13.46 -9.66 1.63
C THR A 542 -13.20 -10.65 2.77
N LEU A 543 -12.48 -11.73 2.49
CA LEU A 543 -12.19 -12.80 3.44
C LEU A 543 -10.67 -12.93 3.66
N SER A 544 -10.23 -13.00 4.92
CA SER A 544 -8.82 -13.22 5.28
C SER A 544 -8.67 -14.28 6.36
N GLY A 545 -8.00 -15.40 6.03
CA GLY A 545 -7.72 -16.51 6.94
C GLY A 545 -6.65 -16.18 7.97
N GLY A 546 -5.55 -15.55 7.53
CA GLY A 546 -4.43 -15.21 8.41
C GLY A 546 -3.43 -16.37 8.49
N ALA A 547 -2.82 -16.60 9.65
CA ALA A 547 -1.98 -17.76 9.90
C ALA A 547 -2.83 -18.94 10.38
N GLY A 548 -2.78 -20.10 9.74
CA GLY A 548 -3.64 -21.20 10.16
C GLY A 548 -3.66 -22.38 9.20
N ASN A 549 -4.72 -23.17 9.23
CA ASN A 549 -5.08 -23.96 8.06
C ASN A 549 -6.56 -23.68 7.85
N ASP A 550 -6.84 -22.67 7.05
CA ASP A 550 -8.11 -21.99 7.03
C ASP A 550 -8.97 -22.48 5.88
N THR A 551 -10.27 -22.27 5.97
CA THR A 551 -11.26 -22.61 4.95
C THR A 551 -12.02 -21.35 4.60
N LEU A 552 -11.83 -20.85 3.37
CA LEU A 552 -12.47 -19.63 2.87
C LEU A 552 -13.41 -19.99 1.72
N ILE A 553 -14.64 -19.50 1.79
CA ILE A 553 -15.67 -19.66 0.75
C ILE A 553 -16.14 -18.25 0.38
N GLY A 554 -15.83 -17.80 -0.85
CA GLY A 554 -16.26 -16.47 -1.33
C GLY A 554 -17.77 -16.34 -1.31
N GLY A 555 -18.44 -17.20 -2.09
CA GLY A 555 -19.90 -17.19 -2.17
C GLY A 555 -20.35 -16.63 -3.52
N LEU A 556 -21.53 -16.01 -3.55
CA LEU A 556 -22.07 -15.34 -4.74
C LEU A 556 -21.54 -13.91 -4.82
N GLY A 557 -21.04 -13.53 -5.98
CA GLY A 557 -20.60 -12.20 -6.34
C GLY A 557 -19.10 -12.12 -6.59
N ALA A 558 -18.50 -10.93 -6.43
CA ALA A 558 -17.11 -10.71 -6.79
C ALA A 558 -16.28 -10.51 -5.53
N ASP A 559 -15.65 -11.59 -5.06
CA ASP A 559 -15.04 -11.63 -3.74
C ASP A 559 -13.51 -11.50 -3.79
N SER A 560 -12.92 -11.08 -2.67
CA SER A 560 -11.48 -10.99 -2.45
C SER A 560 -11.08 -11.92 -1.30
N LEU A 561 -10.31 -12.99 -1.59
CA LEU A 561 -9.91 -14.00 -0.60
C LEU A 561 -8.39 -13.98 -0.36
N SER A 562 -7.97 -14.04 0.90
CA SER A 562 -6.55 -14.20 1.29
C SER A 562 -6.41 -15.38 2.27
N GLY A 563 -5.63 -16.41 1.89
CA GLY A 563 -5.35 -17.57 2.74
C GLY A 563 -4.43 -17.17 3.90
N GLY A 564 -3.23 -16.69 3.58
CA GLY A 564 -2.28 -16.12 4.53
C GLY A 564 -1.09 -17.04 4.77
N THR A 565 -0.90 -17.63 5.95
CA THR A 565 0.19 -18.59 6.19
C THR A 565 -0.35 -19.92 6.67
N GLY A 566 0.22 -21.03 6.21
CA GLY A 566 -0.22 -22.39 6.55
C GLY A 566 -0.89 -23.08 5.37
N ASN A 567 -1.68 -24.14 5.54
CA ASN A 567 -2.21 -24.89 4.38
C ASN A 567 -3.72 -24.71 4.28
N ASP A 568 -4.14 -23.85 3.36
CA ASP A 568 -5.50 -23.32 3.30
C ASP A 568 -6.33 -24.01 2.22
N SER A 569 -7.65 -23.93 2.38
CA SER A 569 -8.65 -24.45 1.47
C SER A 569 -9.55 -23.30 1.00
N LEU A 570 -9.34 -22.81 -0.21
CA LEU A 570 -10.06 -21.67 -0.77
C LEU A 570 -11.06 -22.15 -1.83
N VAL A 571 -12.32 -21.70 -1.73
CA VAL A 571 -13.38 -21.99 -2.70
C VAL A 571 -13.80 -20.70 -3.39
N ALA A 572 -13.62 -20.65 -4.71
CA ALA A 572 -13.87 -19.46 -5.53
C ALA A 572 -14.85 -19.72 -6.68
N ALA A 573 -15.67 -18.71 -6.97
CA ALA A 573 -16.69 -18.66 -8.00
C ALA A 573 -16.42 -17.53 -9.02
N GLN A 574 -17.40 -17.19 -9.85
CA GLN A 574 -17.20 -16.29 -10.98
C GLN A 574 -17.08 -14.83 -10.51
N GLY A 575 -15.88 -14.25 -10.68
CA GLY A 575 -15.64 -12.83 -10.36
C GLY A 575 -14.59 -12.64 -9.27
N ASP A 576 -14.21 -13.73 -8.59
CA ASP A 576 -13.33 -13.69 -7.43
C ASP A 576 -11.87 -13.45 -7.79
N SER A 577 -11.18 -12.79 -6.87
CA SER A 577 -9.72 -12.68 -6.84
C SER A 577 -9.21 -13.28 -5.54
N LEU A 578 -8.18 -14.12 -5.61
CA LEU A 578 -7.62 -14.74 -4.42
C LEU A 578 -6.10 -14.87 -4.44
N ASP A 579 -5.50 -14.74 -3.26
CA ASP A 579 -4.11 -15.07 -2.93
C ASP A 579 -4.11 -16.15 -1.84
N ALA A 580 -3.54 -17.31 -2.13
CA ALA A 580 -3.46 -18.40 -1.16
C ALA A 580 -2.38 -18.16 -0.09
N GLY A 581 -1.40 -17.30 -0.35
CA GLY A 581 -0.36 -16.97 0.61
C GLY A 581 0.77 -18.01 0.69
N SER A 582 1.30 -18.27 1.88
CA SER A 582 2.43 -19.18 2.08
C SER A 582 1.97 -20.50 2.66
N GLY A 583 2.31 -21.63 2.03
CA GLY A 583 1.49 -22.81 2.31
C GLY A 583 1.72 -24.04 1.45
N ASN A 584 0.76 -24.94 1.49
CA ASN A 584 0.54 -25.89 0.40
C ASN A 584 -0.96 -25.95 0.20
N ASP A 585 -1.46 -25.07 -0.63
CA ASP A 585 -2.86 -24.66 -0.58
C ASP A 585 -3.69 -25.41 -1.63
N ILE A 586 -4.98 -25.52 -1.34
CA ILE A 586 -5.95 -26.14 -2.23
C ILE A 586 -6.96 -25.08 -2.63
N ILE A 587 -6.94 -24.73 -3.92
CA ILE A 587 -7.89 -23.79 -4.51
C ILE A 587 -8.91 -24.59 -5.31
N GLN A 588 -10.18 -24.51 -4.95
CA GLN A 588 -11.28 -25.20 -5.62
C GLN A 588 -12.19 -24.20 -6.34
N LEU A 589 -12.37 -24.41 -7.65
CA LEU A 589 -13.26 -23.61 -8.48
C LEU A 589 -14.66 -24.24 -8.52
N VAL A 590 -15.69 -23.42 -8.29
CA VAL A 590 -17.11 -23.81 -8.31
C VAL A 590 -17.91 -22.93 -9.28
N ASP A 591 -19.06 -23.45 -9.72
CA ASP A 591 -20.03 -22.73 -10.55
C ASP A 591 -21.30 -22.52 -9.74
N LEU A 592 -21.60 -21.26 -9.41
CA LEU A 592 -22.78 -20.86 -8.66
C LEU A 592 -23.91 -20.31 -9.54
N ALA A 593 -23.79 -20.48 -10.88
CA ALA A 593 -24.76 -20.05 -11.88
C ALA A 593 -25.02 -18.53 -11.91
N GLU A 594 -23.97 -17.76 -11.70
CA GLU A 594 -23.99 -16.30 -11.64
C GLU A 594 -24.24 -15.65 -13.01
N ALA A 595 -24.83 -14.46 -13.00
CA ALA A 595 -25.15 -13.73 -14.22
C ALA A 595 -23.98 -12.85 -14.66
N GLY A 596 -23.15 -13.33 -15.59
CA GLY A 596 -22.04 -12.52 -16.10
C GLY A 596 -20.97 -13.31 -16.84
N ALA A 597 -19.87 -12.61 -17.17
CA ALA A 597 -18.65 -13.18 -17.71
C ALA A 597 -17.45 -12.68 -16.88
N GLY A 598 -17.58 -12.73 -15.55
CA GLY A 598 -16.48 -12.42 -14.64
C GLY A 598 -15.30 -13.37 -14.84
N SER A 599 -14.11 -12.90 -14.50
CA SER A 599 -12.91 -13.75 -14.47
C SER A 599 -12.54 -14.09 -13.04
N ILE A 600 -12.02 -15.30 -12.83
CA ILE A 600 -11.41 -15.72 -11.57
C ILE A 600 -9.90 -15.47 -11.66
N THR A 601 -9.32 -14.83 -10.66
CA THR A 601 -7.86 -14.62 -10.56
C THR A 601 -7.32 -15.39 -9.36
N VAL A 602 -6.29 -16.20 -9.58
CA VAL A 602 -5.70 -17.09 -8.57
C VAL A 602 -4.20 -16.85 -8.46
N GLU A 603 -3.73 -16.49 -7.28
CA GLU A 603 -2.32 -16.51 -6.91
C GLU A 603 -2.08 -17.61 -5.87
N GLY A 604 -1.28 -18.61 -6.21
CA GLY A 604 -0.96 -19.72 -5.29
C GLY A 604 0.07 -19.35 -4.22
N GLY A 605 0.85 -18.29 -4.44
CA GLY A 605 1.81 -17.79 -3.47
C GLY A 605 3.04 -18.70 -3.25
N ASP A 606 3.48 -18.79 -2.00
CA ASP A 606 4.73 -19.41 -1.56
C ASP A 606 4.48 -20.85 -1.07
N GLY A 607 4.56 -21.85 -1.95
CA GLY A 607 4.09 -23.16 -1.50
C GLY A 607 4.32 -24.32 -2.43
N PHE A 608 3.46 -25.33 -2.29
CA PHE A 608 3.17 -26.31 -3.34
C PHE A 608 1.66 -26.33 -3.52
N ASP A 609 1.18 -25.45 -4.38
CA ASP A 609 -0.23 -25.08 -4.40
C ASP A 609 -0.95 -25.81 -5.52
N THR A 610 -2.22 -26.15 -5.28
CA THR A 610 -3.01 -27.01 -6.16
C THR A 610 -4.29 -26.31 -6.56
N LEU A 611 -4.43 -26.00 -7.86
CA LEU A 611 -5.68 -25.50 -8.45
C LEU A 611 -6.55 -26.64 -8.97
N GLN A 612 -7.75 -26.80 -8.41
CA GLN A 612 -8.73 -27.83 -8.76
C GLN A 612 -9.96 -27.24 -9.46
N GLN A 613 -10.23 -27.72 -10.66
CA GLN A 613 -11.48 -27.43 -11.37
C GLN A 613 -12.52 -28.48 -10.94
N GLY A 614 -13.52 -28.11 -10.13
CA GLY A 614 -14.50 -29.04 -9.57
C GLY A 614 -15.33 -29.80 -10.62
N LEU A 615 -16.61 -29.43 -10.80
CA LEU A 615 -17.48 -30.02 -11.84
C LEU A 615 -17.36 -29.30 -13.20
N LEU A 616 -16.68 -28.15 -13.21
CA LEU A 616 -16.43 -27.29 -14.36
C LEU A 616 -15.32 -27.89 -15.25
N LYS A 617 -15.53 -27.91 -16.57
CA LYS A 617 -14.51 -28.39 -17.53
C LYS A 617 -13.90 -27.22 -18.28
N VAL A 618 -12.62 -27.32 -18.65
CA VAL A 618 -12.01 -26.36 -19.58
C VAL A 618 -12.69 -26.42 -20.96
N LYS A 619 -13.26 -25.30 -21.39
CA LYS A 619 -13.73 -25.02 -22.74
C LYS A 619 -12.58 -24.55 -23.61
N GLY A 620 -11.95 -25.49 -24.32
CA GLY A 620 -10.90 -25.18 -25.30
C GLY A 620 -9.48 -25.43 -24.77
N SER A 621 -8.55 -24.53 -25.07
CA SER A 621 -7.12 -24.71 -24.78
C SER A 621 -6.73 -24.04 -23.47
N LEU A 622 -6.14 -24.82 -22.55
CA LEU A 622 -5.42 -24.34 -21.38
C LEU A 622 -4.08 -23.72 -21.82
N VAL A 623 -3.92 -22.42 -21.57
CA VAL A 623 -2.70 -21.65 -21.84
C VAL A 623 -1.90 -21.61 -20.55
N ILE A 624 -0.96 -22.54 -20.36
CA ILE A 624 0.00 -22.49 -19.25
C ILE A 624 1.30 -21.84 -19.75
N SER A 625 1.80 -20.87 -18.99
CA SER A 625 3.10 -20.22 -19.12
C SER A 625 3.76 -20.13 -17.74
N GLY A 626 5.00 -20.57 -17.60
CA GLY A 626 5.69 -20.58 -16.31
C GLY A 626 6.60 -21.80 -16.19
N ASP A 627 7.56 -21.73 -15.29
CA ASP A 627 8.44 -22.87 -14.98
C ASP A 627 7.70 -23.78 -13.98
N PRO A 628 7.61 -25.11 -14.20
CA PRO A 628 7.12 -26.04 -13.19
C PRO A 628 7.86 -25.99 -11.84
N ALA A 629 8.97 -25.25 -11.75
CA ALA A 629 9.71 -24.96 -10.53
C ALA A 629 9.37 -23.59 -9.88
N THR A 630 8.79 -22.61 -10.57
CA THR A 630 8.45 -21.28 -10.01
C THR A 630 6.95 -21.05 -9.88
N GLY A 631 6.16 -22.08 -10.15
CA GLY A 631 4.73 -21.99 -10.31
C GLY A 631 4.33 -21.93 -11.77
N HIS A 632 3.35 -22.74 -12.12
CA HIS A 632 2.61 -22.60 -13.36
C HIS A 632 1.71 -21.37 -13.25
N SER A 633 1.86 -20.48 -14.22
CA SER A 633 0.87 -19.45 -14.48
C SER A 633 0.12 -19.78 -15.75
N GLY A 634 -1.04 -19.19 -15.96
CA GLY A 634 -1.79 -19.46 -17.15
C GLY A 634 -3.20 -18.92 -17.12
N SER A 635 -3.89 -19.15 -18.22
CA SER A 635 -5.31 -18.91 -18.31
C SER A 635 -6.04 -20.11 -18.90
N MET A 636 -7.26 -20.31 -18.42
CA MET A 636 -8.21 -21.29 -18.95
C MET A 636 -9.59 -20.66 -19.05
N ILE A 637 -10.41 -21.22 -19.93
CA ILE A 637 -11.81 -20.84 -20.05
C ILE A 637 -12.62 -22.05 -19.62
N LEU A 638 -13.61 -21.89 -18.75
CA LEU A 638 -14.48 -22.95 -18.26
C LEU A 638 -15.71 -23.14 -19.17
N THR A 639 -16.49 -24.21 -18.97
CA THR A 639 -17.62 -24.60 -19.84
C THR A 639 -18.74 -23.58 -19.95
N ASP A 640 -18.96 -22.85 -18.86
CA ASP A 640 -19.88 -21.70 -18.74
C ASP A 640 -19.37 -20.45 -19.49
N GLY A 641 -18.06 -20.35 -19.75
CA GLY A 641 -17.40 -19.21 -20.38
C GLY A 641 -16.53 -18.38 -19.43
N THR A 642 -16.50 -18.72 -18.14
CA THR A 642 -15.69 -18.06 -17.11
C THR A 642 -14.20 -18.19 -17.44
N VAL A 643 -13.47 -17.08 -17.39
CA VAL A 643 -12.02 -17.07 -17.61
C VAL A 643 -11.33 -17.19 -16.26
N VAL A 644 -10.42 -18.15 -16.11
CA VAL A 644 -9.60 -18.28 -14.91
C VAL A 644 -8.16 -17.97 -15.27
N ASN A 645 -7.59 -16.96 -14.63
CA ASN A 645 -6.16 -16.64 -14.68
C ASN A 645 -5.53 -17.14 -13.39
N PHE A 646 -4.39 -17.83 -13.48
CA PHE A 646 -3.70 -18.36 -12.31
C PHE A 646 -2.18 -18.15 -12.39
N SER A 647 -1.51 -18.15 -11.25
CA SER A 647 -0.05 -18.12 -11.06
C SER A 647 0.36 -18.88 -9.78
N GLY A 648 1.62 -19.32 -9.69
CA GLY A 648 2.16 -19.89 -8.44
C GLY A 648 1.71 -21.33 -8.12
N ILE A 649 1.56 -22.22 -9.11
CA ILE A 649 1.06 -23.60 -8.91
C ILE A 649 2.16 -24.66 -9.29
N GLU A 650 2.77 -25.42 -8.36
CA GLU A 650 3.93 -26.34 -8.61
C GLU A 650 3.74 -27.87 -8.37
N ALA A 651 4.38 -28.74 -9.18
CA ALA A 651 4.65 -30.17 -8.82
C ALA A 651 5.61 -30.96 -9.77
N ILE A 652 6.66 -31.74 -9.32
CA ILE A 652 7.14 -33.09 -9.88
C ILE A 652 8.08 -33.94 -8.95
N VAL A 653 7.96 -35.28 -9.05
CA VAL A 653 8.83 -36.39 -8.57
C VAL A 653 9.79 -36.97 -9.66
N CYS A 654 11.13 -37.06 -9.45
CA CYS A 654 12.11 -37.49 -10.50
C CYS A 654 13.41 -38.20 -9.99
N PHE A 655 14.05 -39.08 -10.78
CA PHE A 655 15.37 -39.72 -10.50
C PHE A 655 16.54 -38.96 -11.14
N ALA A 656 17.71 -38.84 -10.51
CA ALA A 656 18.86 -38.19 -11.16
C ALA A 656 19.49 -39.05 -12.28
N HIS A 657 20.16 -38.38 -13.22
CA HIS A 657 20.87 -39.02 -14.33
C HIS A 657 22.01 -39.88 -13.81
N GLY A 658 22.16 -41.05 -14.42
CA GLY A 658 23.16 -42.03 -14.04
C GLY A 658 22.73 -42.99 -12.94
N THR A 659 21.56 -42.79 -12.32
CA THR A 659 20.94 -43.75 -11.38
C THR A 659 20.80 -45.11 -12.04
N LEU A 660 21.31 -46.15 -11.39
CA LEU A 660 21.16 -47.54 -11.82
C LEU A 660 19.81 -48.10 -11.37
N ILE A 661 19.02 -48.57 -12.33
CA ILE A 661 17.75 -49.26 -12.13
C ILE A 661 17.96 -50.75 -12.37
N THR A 662 17.46 -51.58 -11.46
CA THR A 662 17.64 -53.03 -11.55
C THR A 662 16.78 -53.63 -12.67
N THR A 663 17.40 -54.37 -13.59
CA THR A 663 16.72 -55.09 -14.69
C THR A 663 17.07 -56.58 -14.65
N PRO A 664 16.30 -57.48 -15.32
CA PRO A 664 16.58 -58.92 -15.33
C PRO A 664 17.99 -59.30 -15.82
N GLY A 665 18.58 -58.48 -16.70
CA GLY A 665 19.94 -58.66 -17.24
C GLY A 665 21.04 -58.00 -16.40
N GLY A 666 20.71 -57.44 -15.23
CA GLY A 666 21.59 -56.66 -14.37
C GLY A 666 21.24 -55.15 -14.34
N PRO A 667 21.83 -54.36 -13.43
CA PRO A 667 21.50 -52.94 -13.31
C PRO A 667 21.85 -52.15 -14.58
N ARG A 668 20.92 -51.31 -15.04
CA ARG A 668 21.09 -50.41 -16.20
C ARG A 668 20.91 -48.96 -15.76
N ARG A 669 21.62 -48.04 -16.38
CA ARG A 669 21.46 -46.60 -16.12
C ARG A 669 20.10 -46.11 -16.60
N VAL A 670 19.43 -45.28 -15.81
CA VAL A 670 18.07 -44.79 -16.05
C VAL A 670 17.93 -44.09 -17.40
N GLU A 671 18.93 -43.32 -17.82
CA GLU A 671 18.95 -42.62 -19.12
C GLU A 671 19.04 -43.56 -20.34
N ARG A 672 19.33 -44.85 -20.12
CA ARG A 672 19.41 -45.88 -21.17
C ARG A 672 18.18 -46.77 -21.22
N LEU A 673 17.19 -46.54 -20.37
CA LEU A 673 15.93 -47.29 -20.39
C LEU A 673 14.99 -46.64 -21.39
N VAL A 674 14.43 -47.46 -22.28
CA VAL A 674 13.45 -47.04 -23.29
C VAL A 674 12.16 -47.84 -23.15
N PRO A 675 11.02 -47.34 -23.65
CA PRO A 675 9.77 -48.10 -23.65
C PRO A 675 9.96 -49.51 -24.21
N GLY A 676 9.47 -50.52 -23.48
CA GLY A 676 9.62 -51.95 -23.77
C GLY A 676 10.76 -52.64 -23.01
N ASP A 677 11.72 -51.91 -22.45
CA ASP A 677 12.73 -52.49 -21.55
C ASP A 677 12.08 -53.04 -20.28
N LEU A 678 12.56 -54.20 -19.81
CA LEU A 678 12.07 -54.80 -18.57
C LEU A 678 12.84 -54.26 -17.35
N VAL A 679 12.12 -53.75 -16.35
CA VAL A 679 12.64 -53.34 -15.04
C VAL A 679 12.09 -54.27 -13.97
N LEU A 680 12.91 -54.67 -13.00
CA LEU A 680 12.43 -55.47 -11.87
C LEU A 680 11.63 -54.57 -10.92
N THR A 681 10.39 -54.96 -10.67
CA THR A 681 9.51 -54.31 -9.70
C THR A 681 9.33 -55.20 -8.47
N ARG A 682 9.00 -54.58 -7.34
CA ARG A 682 8.91 -55.25 -6.04
C ARG A 682 7.81 -56.30 -5.98
N ASP A 683 6.64 -55.98 -6.53
CA ASP A 683 5.43 -56.77 -6.32
C ASP A 683 5.08 -57.67 -7.52
N HIS A 684 5.54 -57.31 -8.74
CA HIS A 684 5.07 -57.94 -9.98
C HIS A 684 6.20 -58.50 -10.86
N GLY A 685 7.43 -58.60 -10.35
CA GLY A 685 8.56 -59.13 -11.11
C GLY A 685 9.00 -58.19 -12.24
N ALA A 686 9.49 -58.73 -13.35
CA ALA A 686 9.99 -57.91 -14.46
C ALA A 686 8.84 -57.28 -15.26
N GLN A 687 8.66 -55.97 -15.18
CA GLN A 687 7.61 -55.23 -15.88
C GLN A 687 8.19 -54.35 -17.00
N PRO A 688 7.50 -54.24 -18.16
CA PRO A 688 7.96 -53.39 -19.24
C PRO A 688 7.74 -51.90 -18.91
N VAL A 689 8.77 -51.09 -19.11
CA VAL A 689 8.66 -49.63 -19.09
C VAL A 689 7.70 -49.23 -20.21
N ARG A 690 6.64 -48.51 -19.88
CA ARG A 690 5.65 -48.03 -20.86
C ARG A 690 6.00 -46.65 -21.36
N TRP A 691 6.58 -45.83 -20.50
CA TRP A 691 7.05 -44.51 -20.85
C TRP A 691 8.30 -44.15 -20.04
N ALA A 692 9.23 -43.45 -20.68
CA ALA A 692 10.43 -42.91 -20.06
C ALA A 692 10.64 -41.48 -20.56
N GLY A 693 10.94 -40.55 -19.66
CA GLY A 693 11.16 -39.14 -19.98
C GLY A 693 12.29 -38.54 -19.15
N SER A 694 12.89 -37.46 -19.64
CA SER A 694 14.00 -36.78 -18.97
C SER A 694 13.87 -35.26 -19.02
N ARG A 695 14.35 -34.56 -17.98
CA ARG A 695 14.42 -33.09 -17.89
C ARG A 695 15.78 -32.65 -17.39
N GLN A 696 16.37 -31.62 -18.00
CA GLN A 696 17.59 -30.98 -17.50
C GLN A 696 17.24 -29.76 -16.65
N VAL A 697 17.91 -29.59 -15.51
CA VAL A 697 17.81 -28.44 -14.60
C VAL A 697 19.22 -27.85 -14.47
N SER A 698 19.39 -26.55 -14.69
CA SER A 698 20.70 -25.89 -14.70
C SER A 698 21.21 -25.51 -13.30
N GLY A 699 22.51 -25.23 -13.16
CA GLY A 699 23.09 -24.81 -11.87
C GLY A 699 22.63 -23.41 -11.42
N ALA A 700 22.31 -22.54 -12.39
CA ALA A 700 21.70 -21.24 -12.14
C ALA A 700 20.28 -21.40 -11.58
N GLU A 701 19.49 -22.33 -12.16
CA GLU A 701 18.15 -22.68 -11.66
C GLU A 701 18.20 -23.20 -10.21
N LEU A 702 19.15 -24.08 -9.90
CA LEU A 702 19.30 -24.62 -8.53
C LEU A 702 19.81 -23.58 -7.52
N SER A 703 20.56 -22.56 -7.97
CA SER A 703 21.09 -21.49 -7.12
C SER A 703 20.02 -20.43 -6.81
N ALA A 704 19.14 -20.14 -7.78
CA ALA A 704 18.01 -19.25 -7.60
C ALA A 704 16.97 -19.83 -6.62
N GLN A 705 16.82 -21.17 -6.56
CA GLN A 705 15.81 -21.83 -5.74
C GLN A 705 16.38 -23.05 -4.98
N PRO A 706 16.96 -22.82 -3.79
CA PRO A 706 17.55 -23.88 -2.98
C PRO A 706 16.57 -24.99 -2.57
N LYS A 707 15.25 -24.71 -2.54
CA LYS A 707 14.19 -25.69 -2.23
C LYS A 707 14.04 -26.79 -3.28
N HIS A 708 14.59 -26.61 -4.48
CA HIS A 708 14.59 -27.60 -5.58
C HIS A 708 15.90 -28.38 -5.72
N ALA A 709 16.85 -28.13 -4.82
CA ALA A 709 18.12 -28.83 -4.83
C ALA A 709 17.92 -30.36 -4.62
N PRO A 710 18.60 -31.20 -5.40
CA PRO A 710 18.47 -32.65 -5.32
C PRO A 710 18.71 -33.18 -3.90
N ILE A 711 18.02 -34.24 -3.50
CA ILE A 711 18.30 -34.95 -2.25
C ILE A 711 19.22 -36.12 -2.54
N ARG A 712 20.33 -36.20 -1.81
CA ARG A 712 21.26 -37.34 -1.82
C ARG A 712 20.98 -38.24 -0.62
N ILE A 713 20.73 -39.50 -0.91
CA ILE A 713 20.54 -40.59 0.04
C ILE A 713 21.81 -41.47 -0.02
N PRO A 714 22.72 -41.38 0.98
CA PRO A 714 23.97 -42.12 0.96
C PRO A 714 23.77 -43.64 1.02
N ALA A 715 24.76 -44.40 0.53
CA ALA A 715 24.77 -45.86 0.65
C ALA A 715 24.59 -46.31 2.11
N GLY A 716 23.63 -47.21 2.34
CA GLY A 716 23.29 -47.73 3.67
C GLY A 716 22.38 -46.84 4.53
N ALA A 717 21.95 -45.66 4.06
CA ALA A 717 21.17 -44.71 4.87
C ALA A 717 19.73 -45.17 5.19
N LEU A 718 19.14 -46.06 4.39
CA LEU A 718 17.77 -46.55 4.58
C LEU A 718 17.71 -47.84 5.40
N GLY A 719 18.79 -48.61 5.44
CA GLY A 719 18.89 -49.89 6.14
C GLY A 719 20.12 -50.69 5.72
N PRO A 720 20.36 -51.89 6.28
CA PRO A 720 21.56 -52.68 6.01
C PRO A 720 21.78 -52.93 4.51
N GLY A 721 22.77 -52.25 3.94
CA GLY A 721 23.14 -52.33 2.53
C GLY A 721 22.19 -51.61 1.55
N MET A 722 21.35 -50.68 2.02
CA MET A 722 20.41 -49.91 1.19
C MET A 722 20.49 -48.39 1.42
N PRO A 723 20.57 -47.58 0.34
CA PRO A 723 20.88 -48.02 -1.02
C PRO A 723 22.29 -48.64 -1.07
N ALA A 724 22.57 -49.45 -2.09
CA ALA A 724 23.88 -50.07 -2.31
C ALA A 724 24.93 -49.05 -2.78
N ARG A 725 24.47 -47.96 -3.39
CA ARG A 725 25.26 -46.78 -3.79
C ARG A 725 24.45 -45.52 -3.49
N ASP A 726 25.09 -44.37 -3.48
CA ASP A 726 24.37 -43.12 -3.23
C ASP A 726 23.29 -42.90 -4.30
N LEU A 727 22.07 -42.66 -3.84
CA LEU A 727 20.91 -42.38 -4.68
C LEU A 727 20.63 -40.87 -4.64
N THR A 728 20.46 -40.24 -5.80
CA THR A 728 20.08 -38.83 -5.91
C THR A 728 18.74 -38.71 -6.62
N VAL A 729 17.82 -37.96 -6.03
CA VAL A 729 16.43 -37.80 -6.48
C VAL A 729 15.94 -36.38 -6.26
N SER A 730 14.83 -36.00 -6.90
CA SER A 730 14.17 -34.73 -6.61
C SER A 730 13.58 -34.72 -5.18
N PRO A 731 13.38 -33.54 -4.55
CA PRO A 731 12.86 -33.44 -3.18
C PRO A 731 11.56 -34.20 -2.92
N GLN A 732 10.64 -34.20 -3.87
CA GLN A 732 9.33 -34.84 -3.73
C GLN A 732 9.35 -36.35 -4.02
N HIS A 733 10.48 -36.89 -4.51
CA HIS A 733 10.55 -38.29 -4.93
C HIS A 733 10.34 -39.24 -3.76
N ARG A 734 9.33 -40.11 -3.84
CA ARG A 734 8.99 -40.96 -2.70
C ARG A 734 9.83 -42.24 -2.67
N ILE A 735 10.39 -42.48 -1.49
CA ILE A 735 11.18 -43.64 -1.15
C ILE A 735 10.32 -44.59 -0.34
N LEU A 736 10.40 -45.88 -0.66
CA LEU A 736 9.71 -46.91 0.11
C LEU A 736 10.42 -47.09 1.45
N VAL A 737 9.67 -46.92 2.52
CA VAL A 737 10.14 -47.14 3.88
C VAL A 737 9.14 -48.02 4.63
N GLY A 738 9.62 -48.77 5.62
CA GLY A 738 8.80 -49.74 6.34
C GLY A 738 9.56 -50.43 7.45
N ASN A 739 9.11 -50.20 8.69
CA ASN A 739 9.57 -50.93 9.87
C ASN A 739 8.39 -51.15 10.85
N ARG A 740 8.63 -51.85 11.96
CA ARG A 740 7.57 -52.17 12.94
C ARG A 740 6.94 -50.94 13.61
N ILE A 741 7.61 -49.78 13.54
CA ILE A 741 7.11 -48.50 14.06
C ILE A 741 6.23 -47.85 12.99
N ALA A 742 6.67 -47.82 11.73
CA ALA A 742 5.89 -47.36 10.59
C ALA A 742 4.54 -48.10 10.50
N ALA A 743 4.57 -49.43 10.63
CA ALA A 743 3.37 -50.27 10.61
C ALA A 743 2.32 -49.89 11.66
N ARG A 744 2.74 -49.42 12.83
CA ARG A 744 1.82 -48.96 13.88
C ARG A 744 1.39 -47.52 13.71
N MET A 745 2.25 -46.67 13.15
CA MET A 745 2.00 -45.24 13.02
C MET A 745 1.16 -44.89 11.79
N PHE A 746 1.27 -45.67 10.73
CA PHE A 746 0.63 -45.40 9.44
C PHE A 746 -0.43 -46.44 9.05
N ASP A 747 -0.68 -47.44 9.92
CA ASP A 747 -1.58 -48.57 9.65
C ASP A 747 -1.25 -49.33 8.35
N ALA A 748 0.02 -49.30 7.94
CA ALA A 748 0.52 -49.93 6.72
C ALA A 748 1.96 -50.42 6.92
N PRO A 749 2.30 -51.66 6.51
CA PRO A 749 3.63 -52.23 6.75
C PRO A 749 4.75 -51.51 5.99
N GLU A 750 4.42 -50.91 4.85
CA GLU A 750 5.32 -50.12 4.01
C GLU A 750 4.55 -48.89 3.51
N VAL A 751 5.23 -47.75 3.45
CA VAL A 751 4.69 -46.47 2.97
C VAL A 751 5.70 -45.78 2.06
N LEU A 752 5.20 -44.87 1.21
CA LEU A 752 6.02 -44.05 0.32
C LEU A 752 6.15 -42.64 0.90
N VAL A 753 7.38 -42.22 1.15
CA VAL A 753 7.71 -40.95 1.82
C VAL A 753 8.60 -40.07 0.92
N PRO A 754 8.26 -38.79 0.70
CA PRO A 754 9.11 -37.87 -0.07
C PRO A 754 10.53 -37.76 0.48
N ALA A 755 11.53 -37.74 -0.40
CA ALA A 755 12.94 -37.68 -0.02
C ALA A 755 13.29 -36.46 0.86
N LYS A 756 12.64 -35.30 0.64
CA LYS A 756 12.81 -34.10 1.45
C LYS A 756 12.45 -34.31 2.93
N ASP A 757 11.47 -35.16 3.19
CA ASP A 757 11.01 -35.47 4.55
C ASP A 757 11.92 -36.47 5.26
N LEU A 758 12.89 -37.06 4.56
CA LEU A 758 13.92 -37.95 5.11
C LEU A 758 15.24 -37.23 5.42
N VAL A 759 15.36 -35.94 5.08
CA VAL A 759 16.59 -35.15 5.29
C VAL A 759 16.92 -35.06 6.78
N GLY A 760 18.20 -35.22 7.09
CA GLY A 760 18.72 -35.22 8.46
C GLY A 760 18.87 -36.62 9.07
N HIS A 761 18.19 -37.63 8.53
CA HIS A 761 18.32 -39.01 9.00
C HIS A 761 19.50 -39.72 8.32
N HIS A 762 20.44 -40.29 9.10
CA HIS A 762 21.55 -41.13 8.60
C HIS A 762 22.34 -40.54 7.40
N GLY A 763 22.55 -39.23 7.39
CA GLY A 763 23.35 -38.54 6.38
C GLY A 763 22.60 -38.21 5.08
N ILE A 764 21.29 -38.42 5.01
CA ILE A 764 20.45 -37.92 3.90
C ILE A 764 20.45 -36.39 3.93
N HIS A 765 20.85 -35.75 2.83
CA HIS A 765 21.03 -34.30 2.78
C HIS A 765 20.72 -33.72 1.40
N VAL A 766 20.44 -32.42 1.39
CA VAL A 766 20.31 -31.62 0.17
C VAL A 766 21.68 -31.47 -0.50
N LEU A 767 21.77 -31.80 -1.77
CA LEU A 767 22.98 -31.72 -2.59
C LEU A 767 23.02 -30.40 -3.35
N ARG A 768 24.04 -29.56 -3.07
CA ARG A 768 24.33 -28.38 -3.90
C ARG A 768 24.97 -28.83 -5.21
N SER A 769 24.41 -28.41 -6.34
CA SER A 769 24.93 -28.72 -7.67
C SER A 769 25.04 -27.47 -8.54
N ASP A 770 26.22 -26.84 -8.53
CA ASP A 770 26.51 -25.65 -9.33
C ASP A 770 26.53 -25.95 -10.85
N GLY A 771 26.59 -27.23 -11.23
CA GLY A 771 26.56 -27.71 -12.62
C GLY A 771 25.18 -28.13 -13.13
N GLY A 772 24.13 -28.04 -12.29
CA GLY A 772 22.79 -28.54 -12.62
C GLY A 772 22.62 -30.05 -12.41
N VAL A 773 21.44 -30.57 -12.74
CA VAL A 773 21.07 -31.98 -12.63
C VAL A 773 20.15 -32.37 -13.79
N VAL A 774 20.32 -33.55 -14.36
CA VAL A 774 19.35 -34.11 -15.31
C VAL A 774 18.51 -35.14 -14.55
N TYR A 775 17.19 -35.05 -14.64
CA TYR A 775 16.24 -35.94 -14.03
C TYR A 775 15.57 -36.86 -15.05
N HIS A 776 15.17 -38.05 -14.64
CA HIS A 776 14.50 -39.08 -15.44
C HIS A 776 13.28 -39.65 -14.71
N HIS A 777 12.27 -40.03 -15.48
CA HIS A 777 10.99 -40.57 -15.03
C HIS A 777 10.69 -41.87 -15.77
N LEU A 778 10.11 -42.84 -15.06
CA LEU A 778 9.72 -44.14 -15.61
C LEU A 778 8.28 -44.44 -15.22
N MET A 779 7.45 -44.86 -16.17
CA MET A 779 6.06 -45.25 -15.93
C MET A 779 5.80 -46.66 -16.46
N PHE A 780 4.94 -47.40 -15.76
CA PHE A 780 4.59 -48.81 -16.03
C PHE A 780 3.08 -48.95 -16.26
N ASP A 781 2.58 -50.18 -16.38
CA ASP A 781 1.12 -50.42 -16.49
C ASP A 781 0.35 -50.13 -15.20
N ARG A 782 1.06 -50.08 -14.07
CA ARG A 782 0.55 -49.80 -12.72
C ARG A 782 1.58 -48.99 -11.97
N HIS A 783 1.18 -48.38 -10.85
CA HIS A 783 2.16 -47.76 -9.97
C HIS A 783 3.04 -48.88 -9.39
N GLU A 784 4.33 -48.87 -9.74
CA GLU A 784 5.28 -49.88 -9.32
C GLU A 784 6.28 -49.29 -8.33
N VAL A 785 6.76 -50.13 -7.41
CA VAL A 785 7.97 -49.84 -6.65
C VAL A 785 9.13 -50.51 -7.35
N ILE A 786 10.11 -49.73 -7.77
CA ILE A 786 11.30 -50.19 -8.48
C ILE A 786 12.55 -50.05 -7.63
N GLU A 787 13.58 -50.81 -7.97
CA GLU A 787 14.86 -50.73 -7.27
C GLU A 787 15.82 -49.79 -8.01
N ALA A 788 16.19 -48.69 -7.35
CA ALA A 788 17.12 -47.66 -7.81
C ALA A 788 18.34 -47.59 -6.87
N GLU A 789 19.53 -47.86 -7.41
CA GLU A 789 20.80 -47.99 -6.67
C GLU A 789 20.70 -48.97 -5.48
N GLY A 790 19.80 -49.96 -5.54
CA GLY A 790 19.55 -50.92 -4.46
C GLY A 790 18.57 -50.45 -3.38
N ALA A 791 17.94 -49.27 -3.53
CA ALA A 791 16.82 -48.83 -2.70
C ALA A 791 15.49 -48.90 -3.46
N ALA A 792 14.42 -49.20 -2.73
CA ALA A 792 13.07 -49.23 -3.28
C ALA A 792 12.49 -47.81 -3.36
N ALA A 793 12.10 -47.38 -4.56
CA ALA A 793 11.58 -46.04 -4.84
C ALA A 793 10.38 -46.13 -5.80
N GLU A 794 9.56 -45.09 -5.81
CA GLU A 794 8.36 -45.07 -6.65
C GLU A 794 8.68 -44.90 -8.14
N SER A 795 7.96 -45.62 -9.00
CA SER A 795 7.82 -45.22 -10.41
C SER A 795 6.90 -43.99 -10.51
N LEU A 796 6.84 -43.34 -11.67
CA LEU A 796 5.94 -42.22 -11.88
C LEU A 796 4.48 -42.62 -11.58
N PHE A 797 3.92 -42.00 -10.56
CA PHE A 797 2.50 -42.05 -10.26
C PHE A 797 1.78 -40.95 -11.06
N PRO A 798 0.87 -41.27 -11.98
CA PRO A 798 0.18 -40.29 -12.81
C PRO A 798 -0.97 -39.63 -12.05
N GLY A 799 -0.69 -39.10 -10.86
CA GLY A 799 -1.59 -38.16 -10.16
C GLY A 799 -1.71 -36.84 -10.92
N PRO A 800 -2.67 -35.98 -10.57
CA PRO A 800 -2.78 -34.62 -11.13
C PRO A 800 -1.41 -33.91 -11.23
N GLU A 801 -0.61 -34.03 -10.16
CA GLU A 801 0.72 -33.46 -9.98
C GLU A 801 1.76 -33.93 -11.04
N ALA A 802 1.59 -35.13 -11.59
CA ALA A 802 2.50 -35.69 -12.59
C ALA A 802 2.08 -35.37 -14.03
N PHE A 803 0.82 -35.03 -14.28
CA PHE A 803 0.32 -34.72 -15.62
C PHE A 803 0.50 -33.26 -15.99
N ASP A 804 0.38 -32.35 -15.03
CA ASP A 804 0.46 -30.91 -15.31
C ASP A 804 1.90 -30.42 -15.54
N SER A 805 2.86 -31.28 -15.22
CA SER A 805 4.26 -30.93 -15.10
C SER A 805 5.19 -31.62 -16.11
N LEU A 806 4.64 -32.56 -16.87
CA LEU A 806 5.30 -33.13 -18.04
C LEU A 806 5.04 -32.25 -19.27
N PRO A 807 5.99 -32.14 -20.22
CA PRO A 807 5.74 -31.44 -21.47
C PRO A 807 4.49 -31.98 -22.17
N LYS A 808 3.69 -31.12 -22.80
CA LYS A 808 2.43 -31.51 -23.47
C LYS A 808 2.57 -32.75 -24.38
N ALA A 809 3.71 -32.91 -25.05
CA ALA A 809 4.02 -34.09 -25.88
C ALA A 809 4.19 -35.39 -25.06
N ALA A 810 4.78 -35.32 -23.86
CA ALA A 810 4.91 -36.44 -22.94
C ALA A 810 3.55 -36.82 -22.32
N VAL A 811 2.73 -35.84 -21.94
CA VAL A 811 1.36 -36.08 -21.44
C VAL A 811 0.50 -36.73 -22.51
N ALA A 812 0.54 -36.20 -23.74
CA ALA A 812 -0.20 -36.78 -24.87
C ALA A 812 0.26 -38.23 -25.17
N ALA A 813 1.56 -38.52 -25.04
CA ALA A 813 2.09 -39.88 -25.18
C ALA A 813 1.56 -40.81 -24.06
N ILE A 814 1.57 -40.36 -22.81
CA ILE A 814 1.07 -41.14 -21.66
C ILE A 814 -0.45 -41.39 -21.79
N LEU A 815 -1.25 -40.37 -22.10
CA LEU A 815 -2.71 -40.51 -22.28
C LEU A 815 -3.10 -41.32 -23.53
N THR A 816 -2.18 -41.48 -24.48
CA THR A 816 -2.34 -42.42 -25.60
C THR A 816 -2.10 -43.86 -25.16
N LEU A 817 -1.08 -44.06 -24.30
CA LEU A 817 -0.76 -45.38 -23.74
C LEU A 817 -1.77 -45.84 -22.68
N PHE A 818 -2.35 -44.90 -21.92
CA PHE A 818 -3.30 -45.15 -20.83
C PHE A 818 -4.58 -44.31 -20.96
N PRO A 819 -5.51 -44.67 -21.88
CA PRO A 819 -6.71 -43.88 -22.13
C PRO A 819 -7.65 -43.75 -20.93
N ALA A 820 -7.62 -44.71 -20.00
CA ALA A 820 -8.47 -44.72 -18.82
C ALA A 820 -8.11 -43.63 -17.79
N LEU A 821 -6.93 -43.02 -17.91
CA LEU A 821 -6.53 -41.85 -17.11
C LEU A 821 -7.21 -40.55 -17.59
N LYS A 822 -7.98 -40.58 -18.70
CA LYS A 822 -8.78 -39.45 -19.15
C LYS A 822 -10.07 -39.34 -18.33
N GLY A 823 -10.12 -38.37 -17.41
CA GLY A 823 -11.36 -37.95 -16.73
C GLY A 823 -11.76 -38.78 -15.51
N ALA A 824 -10.83 -39.49 -14.87
CA ALA A 824 -11.02 -40.17 -13.60
C ALA A 824 -9.90 -39.80 -12.61
N HIS A 825 -10.19 -39.76 -11.31
CA HIS A 825 -9.14 -39.61 -10.28
C HIS A 825 -8.10 -40.73 -10.45
N ALA A 826 -6.82 -40.36 -10.51
CA ALA A 826 -5.72 -41.29 -10.77
C ALA A 826 -5.73 -42.50 -9.83
N ASP A 827 -6.04 -42.30 -8.55
CA ASP A 827 -6.12 -43.36 -7.53
C ASP A 827 -7.16 -44.44 -7.84
N ALA A 828 -8.23 -44.10 -8.56
CA ALA A 828 -9.31 -45.03 -8.89
C ALA A 828 -8.97 -45.94 -10.09
N VAL A 829 -8.11 -45.48 -10.99
CA VAL A 829 -7.79 -46.17 -12.27
C VAL A 829 -6.35 -46.69 -12.30
N TYR A 830 -5.47 -46.07 -11.53
CA TYR A 830 -4.05 -46.39 -11.40
C TYR A 830 -3.68 -46.24 -9.91
N PRO A 831 -4.09 -47.17 -9.04
CA PRO A 831 -3.94 -47.03 -7.59
C PRO A 831 -2.46 -47.01 -7.17
N PRO A 832 -2.12 -46.29 -6.09
CA PRO A 832 -0.74 -46.21 -5.65
C PRO A 832 -0.23 -47.56 -5.12
N ALA A 833 1.04 -47.87 -5.38
CA ALA A 833 1.65 -49.14 -4.97
C ALA A 833 1.61 -49.31 -3.43
N ARG A 834 1.75 -48.22 -2.69
CA ARG A 834 1.67 -48.12 -1.23
C ARG A 834 1.10 -46.76 -0.82
N PRO A 835 0.57 -46.61 0.41
CA PRO A 835 0.07 -45.33 0.90
C PRO A 835 1.17 -44.26 0.96
N PHE A 836 0.82 -43.04 0.55
CA PHE A 836 1.69 -41.87 0.67
C PHE A 836 1.65 -41.28 2.09
N GLN A 837 2.81 -40.86 2.61
CA GLN A 837 2.94 -40.19 3.92
C GLN A 837 3.91 -39.00 3.81
N ARG A 838 3.61 -37.88 4.50
CA ARG A 838 4.42 -36.65 4.44
C ARG A 838 4.46 -35.88 5.77
N GLY A 839 5.39 -34.94 5.90
CA GLY A 839 5.39 -33.89 6.92
C GLY A 839 5.65 -34.35 8.37
N ALA A 840 4.97 -33.73 9.33
CA ALA A 840 5.27 -33.87 10.76
C ALA A 840 5.17 -35.31 11.29
N ARG A 841 4.21 -36.10 10.78
CA ARG A 841 4.05 -37.52 11.16
C ARG A 841 5.25 -38.36 10.72
N VAL A 842 5.86 -38.07 9.56
CA VAL A 842 7.08 -38.71 9.08
C VAL A 842 8.25 -38.35 9.97
N ARG A 843 8.45 -37.06 10.29
CA ARG A 843 9.53 -36.61 11.18
C ARG A 843 9.46 -37.26 12.57
N HIS A 844 8.25 -37.38 13.12
CA HIS A 844 8.03 -38.08 14.39
C HIS A 844 8.37 -39.57 14.29
N TRP A 845 8.02 -40.21 13.18
CA TRP A 845 8.39 -41.61 12.91
C TRP A 845 9.91 -41.80 12.79
N LEU A 846 10.62 -40.88 12.12
CA LEU A 846 12.08 -40.88 12.01
C LEU A 846 12.73 -40.80 13.39
N ALA A 847 12.34 -39.81 14.21
CA ALA A 847 12.87 -39.65 15.57
C ALA A 847 12.66 -40.91 16.43
N ARG A 848 11.48 -41.54 16.34
CA ARG A 848 11.20 -42.80 17.05
C ARG A 848 12.01 -43.97 16.49
N SER A 849 12.23 -44.04 15.18
CA SER A 849 13.04 -45.09 14.56
C SER A 849 14.50 -44.99 14.99
N GLU A 850 15.07 -43.78 15.04
CA GLU A 850 16.41 -43.52 15.57
C GLU A 850 16.52 -43.90 17.06
N GLN A 851 15.57 -43.43 17.89
CA GLN A 851 15.56 -43.73 19.32
C GLN A 851 15.51 -45.24 19.63
N ASN A 852 14.88 -46.02 18.75
CA ASN A 852 14.74 -47.47 18.90
C ASN A 852 15.74 -48.27 18.04
N HIS A 853 16.75 -47.61 17.46
CA HIS A 853 17.76 -48.19 16.58
C HIS A 853 17.17 -49.09 15.48
N GLN A 854 16.02 -48.70 14.93
CA GLN A 854 15.36 -49.42 13.84
C GLN A 854 15.79 -48.82 12.50
N PRO A 855 16.18 -49.64 11.50
CA PRO A 855 16.38 -49.12 10.14
C PRO A 855 15.06 -48.57 9.57
N LEU A 856 15.15 -47.64 8.62
CA LEU A 856 13.97 -47.11 7.93
C LEU A 856 13.27 -48.17 7.06
N LEU A 857 14.03 -49.15 6.60
CA LEU A 857 13.54 -50.34 5.92
C LEU A 857 14.18 -51.61 6.51
N ASP A 858 13.37 -52.52 7.06
CA ASP A 858 13.85 -53.75 7.69
C ASP A 858 13.78 -54.95 6.72
N ARG A 859 14.93 -55.52 6.34
CA ARG A 859 15.00 -56.75 5.51
C ARG A 859 14.44 -57.99 6.22
N ALA A 860 14.27 -58.00 7.54
CA ALA A 860 13.77 -59.17 8.26
C ALA A 860 12.31 -59.53 7.94
N ALA A 861 11.54 -58.62 7.34
CA ALA A 861 10.22 -58.90 6.77
C ALA A 861 10.27 -59.68 5.44
N GLU A 862 11.44 -59.76 4.77
CA GLU A 862 11.59 -60.36 3.43
C GLU A 862 11.57 -61.90 3.44
N ARG A 863 11.84 -62.58 4.57
CA ARG A 863 11.91 -64.06 4.64
C ARG A 863 10.60 -64.78 4.96
N VAL A 864 9.51 -64.08 5.30
CA VAL A 864 8.24 -64.73 5.69
C VAL A 864 7.30 -64.98 4.51
N ARG A 865 7.50 -64.32 3.35
CA ARG A 865 6.65 -64.52 2.16
C ARG A 865 7.16 -65.56 1.16
N SER A 866 8.45 -65.93 1.16
CA SER A 866 8.96 -67.00 0.27
C SER A 866 8.69 -68.43 0.75
N GLN A 867 8.04 -68.61 1.91
CA GLN A 867 7.66 -69.93 2.45
C GLN A 867 6.13 -70.21 2.48
N ARG A 868 5.30 -69.35 1.88
CA ARG A 868 3.83 -69.57 1.79
C ARG A 868 3.25 -69.56 0.37
N VAL A 869 4.09 -69.70 -0.65
CA VAL A 869 3.69 -70.21 -1.96
C VAL A 869 4.64 -71.35 -2.32
N GLY A 870 4.31 -72.52 -1.81
CA GLY A 870 4.84 -73.84 -2.12
C GLY A 870 3.73 -74.83 -1.85
#